data_AF-A0AAD5VZ82-F1
#
_entry.id   AF-A0AAD5VZ82-F1
#
_cell.length_a   1.000
_cell.length_b   1.000
_cell.length_c   1.000
_cell.angle_alpha   90.00
_cell.angle_beta   90.00
_cell.angle_gamma   90.00
#
_symmetry.space_group_name_H-M   'P 1'
#
loop_
_entity.id
_entity.type
_entity.pdbx_description
1 polymer ?
#
loop_
_entity_poly.entity_id
_entity_poly.type
_entity_poly.pdbx_seq_one_letter_code
_entity_poly.pdbx_strand_id
1 'polypeptide(L)'
;MVYQTREHVRRTFEQLYKLLPESERSRPQAILIAGEVTGYRNDTDRELPFRQESNFFYLTGCDVPSSFLLAQVAPNANLSSPNPTTTLFIPQAERADMMWSIPPPRVYEARKMFFANEIKHNEKLRPDLDALIKAHPETIVHVLPRNSPLFPQLSESTREALSPNINVQEGYLIKALQRARLIKDMDEIALIKKANEISSRAHETVMRVLGLAVKSKIAREEGAGVKRPLLPGEWFIEKEAEAEAIFVAVVIDGKGTPAHHQAYLPIVAASSRASTLHYCCNDKDFAWGPVGPRTHINSRAFTTRSAHPHLSEPHTTQLMPQVLLIDAGCEFNHYASDITRTMPVGNGGKFLKETAHIYDIVHEMQKTAFDMIKPGVHWDRVHLECHKVLIKNFLKMNLFKGTEEGILKSGISAAFFPHGLGHSLGMDVHDAAEASRPEKNETIPTEDIGTEKLYSHLRLRLPLEAGMVVTVEPGIYFHPHLVAPILDSKFINLEGMKDYQFFGGIRIEDVIVITRDGYENLTTVKSDREWIEGVCSGELPGYAEISPAITHEPALACHLASIIYVAVMSFLKVSGTKIVNEQDEEIILKGAGLGGWMLMENFISGYPGCEFQIREALANYLEHFFAEADAQFFKSLGLNCIRIAINYRHFEDDSNPRVLKPNAFAHLDRVISICASQSIYTIIDMHSAPGGQSGGWHCDSGTHIANFWRHKDYQDRLVWLWEVIANRYKDDKWIAGYNLINEPADPSEFGRTDVGGQDGKRQLQVVLVYDRLVEAVRKIDDKHIIFLDGNTFAADFTQFPDDVAQGRWSNAAFSIHDYAVYGFPNSPGRYVGSEEQKERLLKTYERKRQWMDDRGLCVWNGEWGPVYARKDFDGEDWNEVNEARLKVVKDQLEIYNKDRLSWSIWLYKDIGFQGMVHVSQDTPYIKLFKPFLMRKHRLAADAWGKDDTHVKYAYQPIIDLIRNEVSDDPQKLKLYPPTWSLEERVTRIARTILLAEFMVQEWADHFQGMEEPELEELAKSFRFENCVEREGLNRVLREYA
;
A
#
# COMPACT_ATOMS: atom_id res chain seq x y z
N MET A 1 -6.12 -10.41 0.79
CA MET A 1 -6.80 -11.36 -0.12
C MET A 1 -6.11 -12.70 0.04
N VAL A 2 -6.85 -13.80 0.17
CA VAL A 2 -6.30 -15.15 0.32
C VAL A 2 -6.32 -15.81 -1.06
N TYR A 3 -5.18 -16.26 -1.57
CA TYR A 3 -5.07 -16.87 -2.90
C TYR A 3 -5.71 -18.28 -2.92
N GLN A 4 -6.67 -18.53 -3.83
CA GLN A 4 -7.59 -19.68 -3.80
C GLN A 4 -7.02 -20.98 -4.39
N THR A 5 -5.79 -21.37 -4.01
CA THR A 5 -5.08 -22.53 -4.59
C THR A 5 -5.89 -23.83 -4.63
N ARG A 6 -6.64 -24.12 -3.55
CA ARG A 6 -7.47 -25.34 -3.47
C ARG A 6 -8.55 -25.37 -4.54
N GLU A 7 -9.18 -24.23 -4.80
CA GLU A 7 -10.20 -24.09 -5.84
C GLU A 7 -9.58 -24.21 -7.23
N HIS A 8 -8.40 -23.62 -7.46
CA HIS A 8 -7.66 -23.76 -8.72
C HIS A 8 -7.29 -25.22 -9.01
N VAL A 9 -6.83 -25.97 -8.01
CA VAL A 9 -6.56 -27.42 -8.13
C VAL A 9 -7.84 -28.18 -8.43
N ARG A 10 -8.93 -27.87 -7.72
CA ARG A 10 -10.25 -28.48 -7.93
C ARG A 10 -10.75 -28.30 -9.37
N ARG A 11 -10.76 -27.06 -9.87
CA ARG A 11 -11.16 -26.68 -11.24
C ARG A 11 -10.29 -27.37 -12.29
N THR A 12 -8.99 -27.49 -12.03
CA THR A 12 -8.06 -28.22 -12.91
C THR A 12 -8.46 -29.69 -13.03
N PHE A 13 -8.76 -30.37 -11.90
CA PHE A 13 -9.25 -31.74 -11.95
C PHE A 13 -10.61 -31.86 -12.66
N GLU A 14 -11.55 -30.93 -12.46
CA GLU A 14 -12.82 -30.93 -13.21
C GLU A 14 -12.61 -30.88 -14.73
N GLN A 15 -11.69 -30.05 -15.20
CA GLN A 15 -11.34 -29.97 -16.63
C GLN A 15 -10.62 -31.23 -17.11
N LEU A 16 -9.76 -31.81 -16.28
CA LEU A 16 -9.08 -33.06 -16.55
C LEU A 16 -10.10 -34.19 -16.76
N TYR A 17 -11.11 -34.32 -15.89
CA TYR A 17 -12.14 -35.36 -16.03
C TYR A 17 -12.95 -35.25 -17.33
N LYS A 18 -13.23 -34.02 -17.79
CA LYS A 18 -13.90 -33.79 -19.08
C LYS A 18 -13.06 -34.27 -20.27
N LEU A 19 -11.74 -34.25 -20.15
CA LEU A 19 -10.80 -34.67 -21.18
C LEU A 19 -10.51 -36.18 -21.16
N LEU A 20 -10.64 -36.84 -20.00
CA LEU A 20 -10.34 -38.26 -19.86
C LEU A 20 -11.38 -39.16 -20.54
N PRO A 21 -10.96 -40.29 -21.15
CA PRO A 21 -11.86 -41.35 -21.58
C PRO A 21 -12.70 -41.88 -20.42
N GLU A 22 -13.95 -42.27 -20.68
CA GLU A 22 -14.87 -42.76 -19.63
C GLU A 22 -14.31 -43.93 -18.82
N SER A 23 -13.54 -44.83 -19.45
CA SER A 23 -12.90 -45.97 -18.81
C SER A 23 -11.81 -45.60 -17.79
N GLU A 24 -11.23 -44.41 -17.91
CA GLU A 24 -10.13 -43.94 -17.06
C GLU A 24 -10.62 -43.06 -15.91
N ARG A 25 -11.84 -42.50 -16.01
CA ARG A 25 -12.39 -41.55 -15.02
C ARG A 25 -12.51 -42.17 -13.63
N SER A 26 -12.89 -43.45 -13.53
CA SER A 26 -13.08 -44.16 -12.26
C SER A 26 -11.79 -44.53 -11.53
N ARG A 27 -10.61 -44.30 -12.13
CA ARG A 27 -9.32 -44.58 -11.50
C ARG A 27 -8.90 -43.41 -10.62
N PRO A 28 -8.07 -43.63 -9.58
CA PRO A 28 -7.44 -42.55 -8.83
C PRO A 28 -6.58 -41.69 -9.75
N GLN A 29 -6.60 -40.38 -9.53
CA GLN A 29 -5.89 -39.40 -10.35
C GLN A 29 -4.93 -38.61 -9.47
N ALA A 30 -3.74 -38.32 -10.00
CA ALA A 30 -2.76 -37.45 -9.38
C ALA A 30 -2.19 -36.45 -10.40
N ILE A 31 -1.83 -35.25 -9.93
CA ILE A 31 -1.09 -34.23 -10.68
C ILE A 31 0.27 -34.09 -10.01
N LEU A 32 1.34 -34.13 -10.80
CA LEU A 32 2.69 -33.83 -10.36
C LEU A 32 3.29 -32.75 -11.26
N ILE A 33 3.66 -31.62 -10.66
CA ILE A 33 4.21 -30.45 -11.37
C ILE A 33 5.42 -29.88 -10.62
N ALA A 34 6.44 -29.47 -11.37
CA ALA A 34 7.62 -28.78 -10.86
C ALA A 34 7.48 -27.27 -11.04
N GLY A 35 7.95 -26.50 -10.05
CA GLY A 35 8.16 -25.07 -10.17
C GLY A 35 9.47 -24.75 -10.86
N GLU A 36 9.60 -23.50 -11.26
CA GLU A 36 10.77 -22.93 -11.91
C GLU A 36 11.98 -22.92 -10.97
N VAL A 37 13.17 -22.99 -11.56
CA VAL A 37 14.45 -22.91 -10.86
C VAL A 37 15.05 -21.52 -10.98
N THR A 38 15.97 -21.15 -10.09
CA THR A 38 16.70 -19.89 -10.23
C THR A 38 17.50 -19.91 -11.54
N GLY A 39 17.15 -19.01 -12.45
CA GLY A 39 17.86 -18.86 -13.73
C GLY A 39 19.18 -18.11 -13.55
N TYR A 40 20.19 -18.48 -14.34
CA TYR A 40 21.49 -17.82 -14.35
C TYR A 40 21.81 -17.31 -15.76
N ARG A 41 22.57 -16.23 -15.83
CA ARG A 41 23.02 -15.67 -17.11
C ARG A 41 24.11 -16.57 -17.71
N ASN A 42 23.71 -17.38 -18.70
CA ASN A 42 24.61 -18.26 -19.45
C ASN A 42 25.41 -19.19 -18.52
N ASP A 43 26.74 -19.18 -18.61
CA ASP A 43 27.70 -19.98 -17.84
C ASP A 43 28.26 -19.24 -16.60
N THR A 44 27.59 -18.17 -16.16
CA THR A 44 28.00 -17.35 -15.00
C THR A 44 27.15 -17.63 -13.76
N ASP A 45 27.60 -17.16 -12.61
CA ASP A 45 26.88 -17.19 -11.33
C ASP A 45 25.87 -16.03 -11.18
N ARG A 46 25.64 -15.25 -12.24
CA ARG A 46 24.70 -14.12 -12.20
C ARG A 46 23.26 -14.59 -12.28
N GLU A 47 22.57 -14.61 -11.14
CA GLU A 47 21.13 -14.84 -11.05
C GLU A 47 20.34 -13.84 -11.92
N LEU A 48 19.32 -14.36 -12.60
CA LEU A 48 18.30 -13.59 -13.29
C LEU A 48 17.14 -13.31 -12.33
N PRO A 49 16.36 -12.23 -12.54
CA PRO A 49 15.12 -12.01 -11.79
C PRO A 49 14.25 -13.27 -11.84
N PHE A 50 13.91 -13.80 -10.67
CA PHE A 50 13.11 -15.00 -10.55
C PHE A 50 11.63 -14.68 -10.78
N ARG A 51 10.98 -15.46 -11.64
CA ARG A 51 9.53 -15.43 -11.86
C ARG A 51 9.07 -16.87 -12.00
N GLN A 52 8.09 -17.26 -11.20
CA GLN A 52 7.60 -18.63 -11.11
C GLN A 52 6.92 -19.09 -12.42
N GLU A 53 6.93 -20.40 -12.69
CA GLU A 53 6.14 -20.98 -13.79
C GLU A 53 4.64 -20.83 -13.51
N SER A 54 3.88 -20.32 -14.48
CA SER A 54 2.51 -19.84 -14.30
C SER A 54 1.55 -20.95 -13.87
N ASN A 55 1.67 -22.16 -14.43
CA ASN A 55 0.79 -23.27 -14.06
C ASN A 55 1.08 -23.79 -12.64
N PHE A 56 2.35 -23.84 -12.25
CA PHE A 56 2.76 -24.18 -10.89
C PHE A 56 2.23 -23.15 -9.90
N PHE A 57 2.46 -21.85 -10.16
CA PHE A 57 1.97 -20.79 -9.28
C PHE A 57 0.43 -20.77 -9.23
N TYR A 58 -0.27 -20.98 -10.35
CA TYR A 58 -1.73 -21.10 -10.38
C TYR A 58 -2.24 -22.13 -9.37
N LEU A 59 -1.60 -23.30 -9.29
CA LEU A 59 -2.01 -24.38 -8.38
C LEU A 59 -1.50 -24.23 -6.94
N THR A 60 -0.50 -23.38 -6.68
CA THR A 60 0.23 -23.39 -5.40
C THR A 60 0.32 -22.04 -4.67
N GLY A 61 0.26 -20.93 -5.41
CA GLY A 61 0.63 -19.60 -4.92
C GLY A 61 2.08 -19.50 -4.43
N CYS A 62 2.93 -20.47 -4.78
CA CYS A 62 4.29 -20.62 -4.24
C CYS A 62 5.33 -19.99 -5.17
N ASP A 63 6.04 -18.99 -4.65
CA ASP A 63 7.14 -18.26 -5.29
C ASP A 63 8.53 -18.78 -4.87
N VAL A 64 8.61 -19.92 -4.18
CA VAL A 64 9.89 -20.54 -3.80
C VAL A 64 10.44 -21.35 -4.99
N PRO A 65 11.65 -21.05 -5.49
CA PRO A 65 12.26 -21.77 -6.61
C PRO A 65 12.48 -23.24 -6.27
N SER A 66 12.56 -24.10 -7.30
CA SER A 66 12.84 -25.53 -7.17
C SER A 66 11.85 -26.30 -6.28
N SER A 67 10.59 -25.85 -6.23
CA SER A 67 9.51 -26.50 -5.48
C SER A 67 8.70 -27.48 -6.34
N PHE A 68 7.93 -28.38 -5.73
CA PHE A 68 7.08 -29.36 -6.43
C PHE A 68 5.69 -29.43 -5.79
N LEU A 69 4.67 -29.76 -6.58
CA LEU A 69 3.32 -30.03 -6.10
C LEU A 69 2.92 -31.45 -6.49
N LEU A 70 2.44 -32.21 -5.50
CA LEU A 70 1.68 -33.45 -5.70
C LEU A 70 0.24 -33.21 -5.25
N ALA A 71 -0.72 -33.30 -6.17
CA ALA A 71 -2.15 -33.22 -5.86
C ALA A 71 -2.84 -34.54 -6.23
N GLN A 72 -3.73 -35.06 -5.39
CA GLN A 72 -4.36 -36.37 -5.61
C GLN A 72 -5.85 -36.37 -5.25
N VAL A 73 -6.63 -37.17 -5.96
CA VAL A 73 -8.06 -37.40 -5.70
C VAL A 73 -8.29 -38.86 -5.30
N ALA A 74 -9.00 -39.07 -4.19
CA ALA A 74 -9.23 -40.39 -3.62
C ALA A 74 -10.06 -41.33 -4.54
N PRO A 75 -9.93 -42.66 -4.41
CA PRO A 75 -10.50 -43.66 -5.35
C PRO A 75 -12.02 -43.71 -5.52
N ASN A 76 -12.81 -42.90 -4.80
CA ASN A 76 -14.28 -42.86 -4.90
C ASN A 76 -14.83 -41.43 -4.74
N ALA A 77 -14.00 -40.40 -4.94
CA ALA A 77 -14.47 -39.03 -4.88
C ALA A 77 -15.50 -38.78 -6.01
N ASN A 78 -16.49 -37.93 -5.76
CA ASN A 78 -17.37 -37.47 -6.83
C ASN A 78 -16.51 -36.72 -7.86
N LEU A 79 -16.25 -37.37 -8.99
CA LEU A 79 -15.36 -36.86 -10.04
C LEU A 79 -15.95 -35.62 -10.74
N SER A 80 -17.25 -35.37 -10.58
CA SER A 80 -17.91 -34.14 -11.03
C SER A 80 -17.69 -32.95 -10.10
N SER A 81 -17.16 -33.19 -8.89
CA SER A 81 -16.77 -32.16 -7.92
C SER A 81 -15.66 -32.72 -7.03
N PRO A 82 -14.42 -32.85 -7.55
CA PRO A 82 -13.32 -33.48 -6.82
C PRO A 82 -12.98 -32.73 -5.53
N ASN A 83 -12.44 -33.43 -4.55
CA ASN A 83 -11.85 -32.81 -3.35
C ASN A 83 -10.38 -33.26 -3.24
N PRO A 84 -9.46 -32.54 -3.90
CA PRO A 84 -8.07 -32.98 -3.99
C PRO A 84 -7.31 -32.73 -2.68
N THR A 85 -6.42 -33.65 -2.33
CA THR A 85 -5.39 -33.45 -1.31
C THR A 85 -4.11 -32.97 -2.00
N THR A 86 -3.50 -31.91 -1.49
CA THR A 86 -2.32 -31.24 -2.05
C THR A 86 -1.14 -31.28 -1.08
N THR A 87 0.02 -31.72 -1.58
CA THR A 87 1.29 -31.68 -0.85
C THR A 87 2.28 -30.83 -1.64
N LEU A 88 2.71 -29.71 -1.06
CA LEU A 88 3.74 -28.82 -1.60
C LEU A 88 5.11 -29.21 -1.03
N PHE A 89 6.09 -29.39 -1.89
CA PHE A 89 7.47 -29.70 -1.53
C PHE A 89 8.34 -28.48 -1.82
N ILE A 90 9.06 -28.00 -0.82
CA ILE A 90 9.98 -26.86 -0.94
C ILE A 90 11.42 -27.30 -0.65
N PRO A 91 12.44 -26.61 -1.19
CA PRO A 91 13.83 -26.88 -0.84
C PRO A 91 14.08 -26.74 0.67
N GLN A 92 15.04 -27.50 1.19
CA GLN A 92 15.51 -27.33 2.55
C GLN A 92 16.61 -26.26 2.56
N ALA A 93 16.53 -25.32 3.50
CA ALA A 93 17.57 -24.31 3.63
C ALA A 93 18.92 -24.95 4.04
N GLU A 94 19.96 -24.71 3.25
CA GLU A 94 21.33 -25.11 3.57
C GLU A 94 22.08 -24.00 4.33
N ARG A 95 23.21 -24.33 4.95
CA ARG A 95 24.04 -23.34 5.67
C ARG A 95 24.58 -22.26 4.74
N ALA A 96 24.83 -22.59 3.48
CA ALA A 96 25.29 -21.64 2.48
C ALA A 96 24.20 -20.62 2.13
N ASP A 97 22.95 -21.06 2.00
CA ASP A 97 21.82 -20.17 1.70
C ASP A 97 21.67 -19.09 2.76
N MET A 98 21.78 -19.44 4.05
CA MET A 98 21.72 -18.48 5.15
C MET A 98 22.83 -17.41 5.14
N MET A 99 23.91 -17.64 4.40
CA MET A 99 25.05 -16.72 4.31
C MET A 99 25.03 -15.88 3.03
N TRP A 100 24.55 -16.43 1.92
CA TRP A 100 24.68 -15.83 0.59
C TRP A 100 23.36 -15.32 0.00
N SER A 101 22.22 -15.90 0.39
CA SER A 101 20.92 -15.64 -0.24
C SER A 101 19.81 -15.56 0.81
N ILE A 102 18.57 -15.30 0.39
CA ILE A 102 17.42 -15.47 1.27
C ILE A 102 17.10 -16.97 1.30
N PRO A 103 17.21 -17.66 2.46
CA PRO A 103 16.92 -19.08 2.51
C PRO A 103 15.44 -19.36 2.20
N PRO A 104 15.11 -20.51 1.58
CA PRO A 104 13.72 -20.91 1.43
C PRO A 104 13.05 -20.97 2.81
N PRO A 105 11.75 -20.63 2.91
CA PRO A 105 11.05 -20.59 4.19
C PRO A 105 11.07 -21.96 4.87
N ARG A 106 11.09 -21.96 6.20
CA ARG A 106 10.94 -23.22 6.96
C ARG A 106 9.53 -23.78 6.71
N VAL A 107 9.35 -25.10 6.86
CA VAL A 107 8.05 -25.75 6.63
C VAL A 107 6.91 -25.11 7.44
N TYR A 108 7.16 -24.66 8.68
CA TYR A 108 6.12 -23.99 9.47
C TYR A 108 5.79 -22.59 8.93
N GLU A 109 6.75 -21.87 8.35
CA GLU A 109 6.55 -20.53 7.76
C GLU A 109 5.80 -20.67 6.44
N ALA A 110 6.24 -21.61 5.59
CA ALA A 110 5.59 -21.96 4.34
C ALA A 110 4.12 -22.35 4.54
N ARG A 111 3.74 -22.97 5.67
CA ARG A 111 2.34 -23.32 5.99
C ARG A 111 1.44 -22.10 6.23
N LYS A 112 2.02 -20.97 6.62
CA LYS A 112 1.30 -19.69 6.78
C LYS A 112 1.22 -18.94 5.45
N MET A 113 2.21 -19.16 4.58
CA MET A 113 2.33 -18.48 3.28
C MET A 113 1.51 -19.15 2.17
N PHE A 114 1.50 -20.49 2.14
CA PHE A 114 0.94 -21.27 1.03
C PHE A 114 -0.19 -22.21 1.50
N PHE A 115 -1.27 -22.26 0.73
CA PHE A 115 -2.51 -22.96 1.11
C PHE A 115 -2.57 -24.41 0.60
N ALA A 116 -1.55 -25.21 0.90
CA ALA A 116 -1.54 -26.67 0.65
C ALA A 116 -2.11 -27.46 1.83
N ASN A 117 -2.54 -28.72 1.64
CA ASN A 117 -2.93 -29.58 2.76
C ASN A 117 -1.72 -30.00 3.60
N GLU A 118 -0.59 -30.21 2.92
CA GLU A 118 0.67 -30.56 3.56
C GLU A 118 1.84 -29.83 2.89
N ILE A 119 2.83 -29.45 3.68
CA ILE A 119 4.09 -28.91 3.19
C ILE A 119 5.25 -29.75 3.74
N LYS A 120 6.16 -30.15 2.85
CA LYS A 120 7.30 -31.03 3.10
C LYS A 120 8.55 -30.51 2.38
N HIS A 121 9.70 -31.10 2.68
CA HIS A 121 10.92 -30.85 1.91
C HIS A 121 11.03 -31.76 0.68
N ASN A 122 11.72 -31.30 -0.36
CA ASN A 122 11.90 -32.00 -1.64
C ASN A 122 12.33 -33.47 -1.51
N GLU A 123 13.16 -33.80 -0.51
CA GLU A 123 13.58 -35.18 -0.21
C GLU A 123 12.43 -36.16 0.08
N LYS A 124 11.25 -35.67 0.50
CA LYS A 124 10.07 -36.49 0.79
C LYS A 124 9.20 -36.77 -0.44
N LEU A 125 9.41 -36.06 -1.55
CA LEU A 125 8.61 -36.22 -2.77
C LEU A 125 8.66 -37.65 -3.30
N ARG A 126 9.86 -38.23 -3.40
CA ARG A 126 10.04 -39.58 -3.91
C ARG A 126 9.36 -40.64 -3.00
N PRO A 127 9.62 -40.65 -1.67
CA PRO A 127 8.90 -41.54 -0.74
C PRO A 127 7.38 -41.42 -0.81
N ASP A 128 6.83 -40.21 -0.89
CA ASP A 128 5.39 -39.99 -0.93
C ASP A 128 4.76 -40.49 -2.24
N LEU A 129 5.44 -40.26 -3.37
CA LEU A 129 5.04 -40.77 -4.67
C LEU A 129 5.06 -42.30 -4.72
N ASP A 130 6.14 -42.93 -4.23
CA ASP A 130 6.24 -44.39 -4.15
C ASP A 130 5.14 -44.98 -3.24
N ALA A 131 4.81 -44.32 -2.12
CA ALA A 131 3.73 -44.72 -1.23
C ALA A 131 2.36 -44.62 -1.90
N LEU A 132 2.08 -43.55 -2.65
CA LEU A 132 0.85 -43.38 -3.42
C LEU A 132 0.68 -44.51 -4.44
N ILE A 133 1.70 -44.78 -5.24
CA ILE A 133 1.66 -45.82 -6.28
C ILE A 133 1.50 -47.20 -5.65
N LYS A 134 2.17 -47.47 -4.52
CA LYS A 134 2.02 -48.74 -3.81
C LYS A 134 0.62 -48.94 -3.24
N ALA A 135 0.00 -47.89 -2.72
CA ALA A 135 -1.35 -47.94 -2.17
C ALA A 135 -2.42 -48.06 -3.27
N HIS A 136 -2.18 -47.42 -4.42
CA HIS A 136 -3.11 -47.34 -5.55
C HIS A 136 -2.37 -47.56 -6.89
N PRO A 137 -2.01 -48.82 -7.24
CA PRO A 137 -1.23 -49.12 -8.45
C PRO A 137 -1.89 -48.68 -9.77
N GLU A 138 -3.21 -48.56 -9.76
CA GLU A 138 -4.03 -48.10 -10.88
C GLU A 138 -4.09 -46.57 -11.02
N THR A 139 -3.41 -45.81 -10.17
CA THR A 139 -3.36 -44.33 -10.24
C THR A 139 -2.82 -43.86 -11.58
N ILE A 140 -3.47 -42.84 -12.16
CA ILE A 140 -2.97 -42.12 -13.32
C ILE A 140 -2.28 -40.84 -12.83
N VAL A 141 -0.98 -40.71 -13.14
CA VAL A 141 -0.20 -39.53 -12.79
C VAL A 141 -0.09 -38.61 -14.00
N HIS A 142 -0.69 -37.43 -13.89
CA HIS A 142 -0.68 -36.40 -14.92
C HIS A 142 0.48 -35.44 -14.68
N VAL A 143 1.31 -35.25 -15.69
CA VAL A 143 2.47 -34.36 -15.65
C VAL A 143 2.45 -33.43 -16.87
N LEU A 144 3.19 -32.33 -16.78
CA LEU A 144 3.49 -31.52 -17.96
C LEU A 144 4.46 -32.29 -18.89
N PRO A 145 4.47 -32.00 -20.21
CA PRO A 145 5.32 -32.69 -21.18
C PRO A 145 6.80 -32.73 -20.75
N ARG A 146 7.32 -33.92 -20.46
CA ARG A 146 8.62 -34.08 -19.79
C ARG A 146 9.80 -33.67 -20.66
N ASN A 147 9.69 -33.77 -21.99
CA ASN A 147 10.77 -33.40 -22.91
C ASN A 147 10.59 -32.01 -23.54
N SER A 148 9.65 -31.21 -23.03
CA SER A 148 9.41 -29.87 -23.53
C SER A 148 10.37 -28.87 -22.87
N PRO A 149 11.05 -28.00 -23.64
CA PRO A 149 11.84 -26.91 -23.08
C PRO A 149 10.97 -25.78 -22.49
N LEU A 150 9.64 -25.86 -22.65
CA LEU A 150 8.70 -24.82 -22.19
C LEU A 150 8.31 -24.94 -20.72
N PHE A 151 8.66 -26.05 -20.05
CA PHE A 151 8.26 -26.32 -18.68
C PHE A 151 9.44 -26.79 -17.82
N PRO A 152 9.45 -26.47 -16.51
CA PRO A 152 10.44 -26.95 -15.58
C PRO A 152 10.52 -28.47 -15.57
N GLN A 153 11.75 -28.97 -15.53
CA GLN A 153 12.04 -30.40 -15.59
C GLN A 153 11.90 -31.05 -14.21
N LEU A 154 11.27 -32.22 -14.16
CA LEU A 154 11.28 -33.05 -12.96
C LEU A 154 12.71 -33.51 -12.66
N SER A 155 13.08 -33.54 -11.38
CA SER A 155 14.39 -34.02 -10.95
C SER A 155 14.64 -35.45 -11.44
N GLU A 156 15.90 -35.85 -11.62
CA GLU A 156 16.26 -37.20 -12.07
C GLU A 156 15.67 -38.29 -11.17
N SER A 157 15.78 -38.13 -9.85
CA SER A 157 15.21 -39.07 -8.87
C SER A 157 13.68 -39.16 -8.93
N THR A 158 12.99 -38.06 -9.26
CA THR A 158 11.54 -38.04 -9.50
C THR A 158 11.19 -38.70 -10.83
N ARG A 159 11.96 -38.48 -11.89
CA ARG A 159 11.76 -39.13 -13.19
C ARG A 159 11.96 -40.64 -13.11
N GLU A 160 12.95 -41.10 -12.35
CA GLU A 160 13.17 -42.52 -12.05
C GLU A 160 12.00 -43.13 -11.25
N ALA A 161 11.34 -42.33 -10.40
CA ALA A 161 10.16 -42.75 -9.64
C ALA A 161 9.02 -43.12 -10.56
N LEU A 162 8.84 -42.33 -11.61
CA LEU A 162 7.87 -42.53 -12.68
C LEU A 162 8.30 -43.65 -13.66
N SER A 163 8.83 -44.75 -13.11
CA SER A 163 9.25 -45.97 -13.81
C SER A 163 8.19 -46.48 -14.79
N PRO A 164 8.54 -47.30 -15.80
CA PRO A 164 7.60 -47.75 -16.85
C PRO A 164 6.36 -48.52 -16.34
N ASN A 165 6.32 -48.89 -15.06
CA ASN A 165 5.19 -49.59 -14.45
C ASN A 165 4.08 -48.65 -13.93
N ILE A 166 4.24 -47.33 -14.04
CA ILE A 166 3.25 -46.33 -13.59
C ILE A 166 2.53 -45.75 -14.81
N ASN A 167 1.20 -45.58 -14.71
CA ASN A 167 0.42 -44.94 -15.76
C ASN A 167 0.61 -43.42 -15.73
N VAL A 168 1.62 -42.93 -16.46
CA VAL A 168 1.92 -41.51 -16.60
C VAL A 168 1.29 -40.96 -17.87
N GLN A 169 0.61 -39.82 -17.77
CA GLN A 169 -0.03 -39.14 -18.90
C GLN A 169 0.49 -37.70 -19.03
N GLU A 170 0.94 -37.34 -20.23
CA GLU A 170 1.53 -36.01 -20.52
C GLU A 170 0.59 -35.12 -21.35
N GLY A 171 -0.48 -35.71 -21.92
CA GLY A 171 -1.33 -35.04 -22.91
C GLY A 171 -2.53 -34.27 -22.36
N TYR A 172 -2.92 -34.48 -21.10
CA TYR A 172 -4.17 -33.96 -20.55
C TYR A 172 -3.99 -32.75 -19.61
N LEU A 173 -2.94 -32.72 -18.80
CA LEU A 173 -2.78 -31.72 -17.73
C LEU A 173 -2.75 -30.29 -18.25
N ILE A 174 -1.91 -30.01 -19.27
CA ILE A 174 -1.79 -28.66 -19.83
C ILE A 174 -3.12 -28.16 -20.42
N LYS A 175 -3.87 -29.04 -21.08
CA LYS A 175 -5.18 -28.71 -21.64
C LYS A 175 -6.20 -28.42 -20.56
N ALA A 176 -6.17 -29.18 -19.46
CA ALA A 176 -7.03 -28.96 -18.31
C ALA A 176 -6.71 -27.62 -17.60
N LEU A 177 -5.43 -27.34 -17.37
CA LEU A 177 -4.95 -26.09 -16.78
C LEU A 177 -5.35 -24.88 -17.61
N GLN A 178 -5.11 -24.91 -18.93
CA GLN A 178 -5.45 -23.79 -19.79
C GLN A 178 -6.97 -23.55 -19.86
N ARG A 179 -7.79 -24.61 -19.86
CA ARG A 179 -9.26 -24.46 -19.76
C ARG A 179 -9.70 -23.89 -18.41
N ALA A 180 -9.03 -24.25 -17.32
CA ALA A 180 -9.32 -23.68 -16.02
C ALA A 180 -8.93 -22.20 -15.97
N ARG A 181 -7.71 -21.86 -16.36
CA ARG A 181 -7.16 -20.49 -16.40
C ARG A 181 -7.85 -19.56 -17.39
N LEU A 182 -8.51 -20.09 -18.42
CA LEU A 182 -9.22 -19.27 -19.41
C LEU A 182 -10.36 -18.46 -18.78
N ILE A 183 -11.01 -19.02 -17.75
CA ILE A 183 -12.08 -18.35 -16.99
C ILE A 183 -11.50 -17.90 -15.66
N LYS A 184 -11.54 -16.61 -15.35
CA LYS A 184 -10.98 -16.06 -14.11
C LYS A 184 -12.03 -16.05 -13.02
N ASP A 185 -11.62 -16.35 -11.79
CA ASP A 185 -12.45 -16.05 -10.62
C ASP A 185 -12.29 -14.59 -10.17
N MET A 186 -13.02 -14.19 -9.13
CA MET A 186 -13.04 -12.81 -8.66
C MET A 186 -11.71 -12.34 -8.05
N ASP A 187 -10.94 -13.24 -7.43
CA ASP A 187 -9.65 -12.90 -6.85
C ASP A 187 -8.61 -12.71 -7.97
N GLU A 188 -8.64 -13.56 -9.00
CA GLU A 188 -7.83 -13.38 -10.22
C GLU A 188 -8.16 -12.06 -10.95
N ILE A 189 -9.44 -11.76 -11.15
CA ILE A 189 -9.90 -10.51 -11.77
C ILE A 189 -9.43 -9.30 -10.97
N ALA A 190 -9.46 -9.36 -9.63
CA ALA A 190 -9.00 -8.27 -8.78
C ALA A 190 -7.50 -8.01 -8.93
N LEU A 191 -6.67 -9.05 -9.08
CA LEU A 191 -5.24 -8.91 -9.33
C LEU A 191 -4.96 -8.30 -10.72
N ILE A 192 -5.67 -8.73 -11.76
CA ILE A 192 -5.57 -8.15 -13.11
C ILE A 192 -6.04 -6.69 -13.14
N LYS A 193 -7.12 -6.37 -12.41
CA LYS A 193 -7.62 -5.00 -12.25
C LYS A 193 -6.57 -4.12 -11.60
N LYS A 194 -5.85 -4.65 -10.60
CA LYS A 194 -4.76 -3.91 -9.95
C LYS A 194 -3.57 -3.67 -10.89
N ALA A 195 -3.18 -4.68 -11.67
CA ALA A 195 -2.15 -4.52 -12.70
C ALA A 195 -2.55 -3.43 -13.73
N ASN A 196 -3.81 -3.43 -14.17
CA ASN A 196 -4.33 -2.43 -15.10
C ASN A 196 -4.35 -1.01 -14.53
N GLU A 197 -4.69 -0.84 -13.25
CA GLU A 197 -4.66 0.46 -12.56
C GLU A 197 -3.23 1.04 -12.56
N ILE A 198 -2.24 0.22 -12.20
CA ILE A 198 -0.82 0.61 -12.15
C ILE A 198 -0.32 0.99 -13.55
N SER A 199 -0.56 0.15 -14.55
CA SER A 199 -0.16 0.39 -15.94
C SER A 199 -0.86 1.60 -16.55
N SER A 200 -2.16 1.78 -16.29
CA SER A 200 -2.92 2.96 -16.74
C SER A 200 -2.31 4.25 -16.22
N ARG A 201 -1.96 4.29 -14.93
CA ARG A 201 -1.28 5.44 -14.32
C ARG A 201 0.09 5.70 -14.96
N ALA A 202 0.84 4.64 -15.28
CA ALA A 202 2.14 4.77 -15.93
C ALA A 202 2.02 5.35 -17.36
N HIS A 203 1.08 4.86 -18.17
CA HIS A 203 0.74 5.43 -19.48
C HIS A 203 0.36 6.90 -19.39
N GLU A 204 -0.55 7.24 -18.48
CA GLU A 204 -0.97 8.63 -18.25
C GLU A 204 0.18 9.53 -17.81
N THR A 205 1.08 9.02 -16.96
CA THR A 205 2.23 9.78 -16.50
C THR A 205 3.17 10.13 -17.65
N VAL A 206 3.45 9.20 -18.55
CA VAL A 206 4.28 9.49 -19.74
C VAL A 206 3.62 10.58 -20.60
N MET A 207 2.31 10.47 -20.86
CA MET A 207 1.55 11.49 -21.59
C MET A 207 1.58 12.86 -20.92
N ARG A 208 1.51 12.90 -19.58
CA ARG A 208 1.58 14.15 -18.80
C ARG A 208 2.97 14.76 -18.79
N VAL A 209 4.04 13.97 -18.73
CA VAL A 209 5.42 14.47 -18.86
C VAL A 209 5.64 15.10 -20.24
N LEU A 210 5.10 14.48 -21.30
CA LEU A 210 5.05 15.10 -22.62
C LEU A 210 4.29 16.44 -22.59
N GLY A 211 3.11 16.49 -21.96
CA GLY A 211 2.32 17.73 -21.81
C GLY A 211 2.99 18.83 -20.99
N LEU A 212 3.73 18.50 -19.94
CA LEU A 212 4.50 19.47 -19.15
C LEU A 212 5.62 20.11 -19.98
N ALA A 213 6.26 19.34 -20.85
CA ALA A 213 7.24 19.87 -21.79
C ALA A 213 6.61 20.89 -22.76
N VAL A 214 5.38 20.62 -23.21
CA VAL A 214 4.59 21.55 -24.04
C VAL A 214 4.26 22.83 -23.24
N LYS A 215 3.70 22.72 -22.03
CA LYS A 215 3.27 23.89 -21.21
C LYS A 215 4.43 24.76 -20.70
N SER A 216 5.49 24.15 -20.19
CA SER A 216 6.53 24.84 -19.40
C SER A 216 7.60 25.53 -20.25
N LYS A 217 7.65 25.24 -21.55
CA LYS A 217 8.65 25.81 -22.47
C LYS A 217 8.06 26.41 -23.75
N ILE A 218 6.83 26.11 -24.13
CA ILE A 218 6.16 26.80 -25.26
C ILE A 218 5.50 28.10 -24.77
N ALA A 219 6.28 29.01 -24.18
CA ALA A 219 6.02 30.42 -24.41
C ALA A 219 6.60 30.74 -25.79
N ARG A 220 5.81 31.33 -26.69
CA ARG A 220 6.31 31.79 -27.99
C ARG A 220 7.37 32.88 -27.76
N GLU A 221 8.64 32.52 -27.65
CA GLU A 221 9.70 33.53 -27.58
C GLU A 221 9.91 34.17 -28.96
N GLU A 222 9.80 35.50 -29.02
CA GLU A 222 10.26 36.33 -30.14
C GLU A 222 11.79 36.30 -30.18
N GLY A 223 12.37 35.21 -30.69
CA GLY A 223 13.80 34.96 -30.49
C GLY A 223 14.56 34.30 -31.63
N ALA A 224 14.07 34.32 -32.89
CA ALA A 224 14.88 33.89 -34.06
C ALA A 224 14.30 34.29 -35.43
N GLY A 225 13.62 35.45 -35.55
CA GLY A 225 13.20 35.98 -36.85
C GLY A 225 12.12 35.19 -37.62
N VAL A 226 11.57 34.10 -37.08
CA VAL A 226 10.40 33.39 -37.65
C VAL A 226 9.56 32.77 -36.52
N LYS A 227 8.22 32.89 -36.59
CA LYS A 227 7.28 32.09 -35.80
C LYS A 227 7.47 30.61 -36.17
N ARG A 228 8.19 29.82 -35.36
CA ARG A 228 8.32 28.37 -35.55
C ARG A 228 7.99 27.61 -34.25
N PRO A 229 7.51 26.36 -34.34
CA PRO A 229 7.36 25.47 -33.17
C PRO A 229 8.72 25.13 -32.56
N LEU A 230 8.74 24.90 -31.24
CA LEU A 230 9.90 24.38 -30.50
C LEU A 230 10.22 22.94 -30.93
N LEU A 231 11.52 22.60 -30.90
CA LEU A 231 12.07 21.31 -31.32
C LEU A 231 12.41 20.42 -30.11
N PRO A 232 12.61 19.10 -30.31
CA PRO A 232 12.81 18.11 -29.25
C PRO A 232 13.95 18.38 -28.26
N GLY A 233 15.02 19.10 -28.64
CA GLY A 233 16.06 19.55 -27.71
C GLY A 233 15.57 20.49 -26.59
N GLU A 234 14.26 20.79 -26.60
CA GLU A 234 13.55 21.60 -25.63
C GLU A 234 12.54 20.76 -24.81
N TRP A 235 12.38 19.45 -25.06
CA TRP A 235 11.45 18.53 -24.34
C TRP A 235 12.16 17.77 -23.21
N PHE A 236 11.41 17.12 -22.31
CA PHE A 236 11.96 16.27 -21.23
C PHE A 236 12.14 14.79 -21.63
N ILE A 237 11.49 14.34 -22.71
CA ILE A 237 11.61 13.00 -23.29
C ILE A 237 11.99 13.18 -24.77
N GLU A 238 13.17 12.70 -25.13
CA GLU A 238 13.75 12.79 -26.48
C GLU A 238 13.93 11.40 -27.13
N LYS A 239 13.91 10.34 -26.32
CA LYS A 239 14.16 8.96 -26.74
C LYS A 239 13.09 7.99 -26.27
N GLU A 240 12.97 6.89 -27.00
CA GLU A 240 12.10 5.78 -26.65
C GLU A 240 12.47 5.20 -25.26
N ALA A 241 13.75 5.00 -24.98
CA ALA A 241 14.25 4.51 -23.67
C ALA A 241 13.87 5.42 -22.49
N GLU A 242 13.73 6.72 -22.70
CA GLU A 242 13.36 7.67 -21.64
C GLU A 242 11.87 7.55 -21.30
N ALA A 243 11.01 7.38 -22.33
CA ALA A 243 9.60 7.08 -22.12
C ALA A 243 9.40 5.71 -21.43
N GLU A 244 10.18 4.69 -21.85
CA GLU A 244 10.22 3.39 -21.15
C GLU A 244 10.63 3.56 -19.69
N ALA A 245 11.71 4.29 -19.42
CA ALA A 245 12.22 4.48 -18.06
C ALA A 245 11.20 5.16 -17.15
N ILE A 246 10.47 6.17 -17.65
CA ILE A 246 9.38 6.83 -16.89
C ILE A 246 8.25 5.85 -16.62
N PHE A 247 7.82 5.09 -17.63
CA PHE A 247 6.78 4.08 -17.46
C PHE A 247 7.16 3.07 -16.37
N VAL A 248 8.35 2.47 -16.50
CA VAL A 248 8.88 1.46 -15.56
C VAL A 248 9.05 2.06 -14.16
N ALA A 249 9.54 3.29 -14.05
CA ALA A 249 9.68 3.96 -12.76
C ALA A 249 8.34 4.13 -12.04
N VAL A 250 7.27 4.52 -12.75
CA VAL A 250 5.92 4.68 -12.16
C VAL A 250 5.29 3.35 -11.75
N VAL A 251 5.60 2.29 -12.48
CA VAL A 251 5.20 0.91 -12.14
C VAL A 251 5.89 0.47 -10.83
N ILE A 252 7.20 0.72 -10.70
CA ILE A 252 8.01 0.30 -9.54
C ILE A 252 7.79 1.19 -8.32
N ASP A 253 7.62 2.51 -8.47
CA ASP A 253 7.44 3.45 -7.36
C ASP A 253 6.07 3.29 -6.66
N GLY A 254 5.09 2.75 -7.39
CA GLY A 254 3.67 2.89 -7.13
C GLY A 254 3.27 3.14 -5.68
N LYS A 255 3.03 4.42 -5.33
CA LYS A 255 2.53 4.88 -4.03
C LYS A 255 1.53 3.88 -3.43
N GLY A 256 1.97 3.11 -2.43
CA GLY A 256 1.17 2.14 -1.67
C GLY A 256 1.14 0.69 -2.15
N THR A 257 1.37 0.39 -3.44
CA THR A 257 1.38 -0.99 -3.99
C THR A 257 2.21 -1.05 -5.29
N PRO A 258 3.54 -1.27 -5.19
CA PRO A 258 4.42 -1.34 -6.36
C PRO A 258 4.28 -2.68 -7.10
N ALA A 259 4.51 -2.69 -8.41
CA ALA A 259 4.71 -3.91 -9.20
C ALA A 259 6.18 -4.02 -9.61
N HIS A 260 6.80 -5.16 -9.32
CA HIS A 260 8.25 -5.34 -9.49
C HIS A 260 8.64 -5.81 -10.90
N HIS A 261 7.69 -6.33 -11.67
CA HIS A 261 7.94 -6.93 -12.97
C HIS A 261 7.07 -6.28 -14.04
N GLN A 262 7.63 -6.18 -15.24
CA GLN A 262 6.85 -5.93 -16.45
C GLN A 262 6.30 -7.28 -16.94
N ALA A 263 5.06 -7.29 -17.43
CA ALA A 263 4.46 -8.53 -17.92
C ALA A 263 5.11 -9.00 -19.24
N TYR A 264 5.72 -8.07 -19.97
CA TYR A 264 6.49 -8.27 -21.20
C TYR A 264 7.48 -7.11 -21.36
N LEU A 265 8.41 -7.23 -22.30
CA LEU A 265 9.30 -6.12 -22.64
C LEU A 265 8.48 -4.96 -23.21
N PRO A 266 8.51 -3.75 -22.59
CA PRO A 266 7.77 -2.61 -23.09
C PRO A 266 8.13 -2.33 -24.56
N ILE A 267 7.12 -2.05 -25.37
CA ILE A 267 7.26 -1.64 -26.76
C ILE A 267 7.06 -0.13 -26.80
N VAL A 268 8.15 0.61 -27.05
CA VAL A 268 8.11 2.07 -27.12
C VAL A 268 8.61 2.49 -28.49
N ALA A 269 7.67 2.68 -29.40
CA ALA A 269 7.95 2.82 -30.83
C ALA A 269 7.51 4.17 -31.37
N ALA A 270 8.47 4.99 -31.82
CA ALA A 270 8.16 6.28 -32.41
C ALA A 270 8.14 6.25 -33.95
N SER A 271 7.28 7.08 -34.55
CA SER A 271 7.21 7.30 -35.99
C SER A 271 6.99 5.99 -36.79
N SER A 272 7.71 5.80 -37.89
CA SER A 272 7.65 4.60 -38.72
C SER A 272 7.87 3.29 -37.94
N ARG A 273 8.57 3.34 -36.79
CA ARG A 273 8.82 2.14 -35.96
C ARG A 273 7.56 1.66 -35.25
N ALA A 274 6.56 2.52 -35.07
CA ALA A 274 5.22 2.12 -34.61
C ALA A 274 4.52 1.16 -35.59
N SER A 275 5.04 0.98 -36.82
CA SER A 275 4.59 -0.10 -37.73
C SER A 275 5.17 -1.49 -37.42
N THR A 276 6.13 -1.59 -36.50
CA THR A 276 6.74 -2.84 -36.06
C THR A 276 6.07 -3.30 -34.76
N LEU A 277 5.30 -4.40 -34.84
CA LEU A 277 4.39 -4.82 -33.77
C LEU A 277 5.09 -5.08 -32.43
N HIS A 278 6.20 -5.82 -32.42
CA HIS A 278 7.02 -6.11 -31.22
C HIS A 278 8.36 -5.38 -31.29
N TYR A 279 8.33 -4.06 -31.26
CA TYR A 279 9.52 -3.21 -31.25
C TYR A 279 10.06 -3.06 -29.82
N CYS A 280 11.07 -3.85 -29.44
CA CYS A 280 11.64 -3.84 -28.09
C CYS A 280 13.07 -3.27 -28.01
N CYS A 281 13.55 -2.62 -29.08
CA CYS A 281 14.88 -2.00 -29.06
C CYS A 281 14.91 -0.78 -28.15
N ASN A 282 13.85 0.05 -28.23
CA ASN A 282 13.64 1.27 -27.45
C ASN A 282 14.86 2.20 -27.37
N ASP A 283 15.77 2.14 -28.35
CA ASP A 283 17.10 2.76 -28.26
C ASP A 283 17.26 3.94 -29.21
N LYS A 284 16.19 4.36 -29.90
CA LYS A 284 16.25 5.44 -30.88
C LYS A 284 15.71 6.73 -30.32
N ASP A 285 16.35 7.80 -30.74
CA ASP A 285 15.79 9.13 -30.68
C ASP A 285 14.50 9.15 -31.52
N PHE A 286 13.55 9.98 -31.11
CA PHE A 286 12.38 10.26 -31.93
C PHE A 286 12.82 10.78 -33.33
N ALA A 287 12.13 10.38 -34.38
CA ALA A 287 12.59 10.60 -35.75
C ALA A 287 12.09 11.94 -36.32
N TRP A 288 12.96 12.94 -36.42
CA TRP A 288 12.56 14.32 -36.75
C TRP A 288 12.96 14.80 -38.14
N GLY A 289 12.71 13.99 -39.18
CA GLY A 289 13.11 14.36 -40.54
C GLY A 289 14.60 14.77 -40.62
N PRO A 290 15.01 15.66 -41.55
CA PRO A 290 16.42 16.03 -41.73
C PRO A 290 16.95 17.07 -40.71
N VAL A 291 16.18 17.41 -39.67
CA VAL A 291 16.57 18.46 -38.71
C VAL A 291 17.22 17.81 -37.49
N GLY A 292 18.49 18.12 -37.25
CA GLY A 292 19.15 17.71 -36.02
C GLY A 292 18.58 18.48 -34.82
N PRO A 293 18.66 17.92 -33.59
CA PRO A 293 18.11 18.54 -32.38
C PRO A 293 18.65 19.95 -32.06
N ARG A 294 19.66 20.45 -32.81
CA ARG A 294 20.30 21.76 -32.62
C ARG A 294 20.52 22.55 -33.93
N THR A 295 19.78 22.27 -35.00
CA THR A 295 19.99 22.99 -36.28
C THR A 295 19.34 24.38 -36.23
N HIS A 296 20.15 25.42 -35.98
CA HIS A 296 19.68 26.82 -35.89
C HIS A 296 19.41 27.47 -37.27
N ILE A 297 19.89 26.86 -38.35
CA ILE A 297 19.72 27.35 -39.72
C ILE A 297 18.60 26.55 -40.37
N ASN A 298 17.36 27.03 -40.20
CA ASN A 298 16.21 26.46 -40.90
C ASN A 298 15.98 27.25 -42.19
N SER A 299 16.81 26.99 -43.22
CA SER A 299 16.74 27.66 -44.52
C SER A 299 15.58 27.19 -45.40
N ARG A 300 14.48 26.71 -44.81
CA ARG A 300 13.33 26.12 -45.54
C ARG A 300 13.76 25.04 -46.54
N ALA A 301 14.74 24.21 -46.18
CA ALA A 301 15.19 23.06 -46.98
C ALA A 301 14.85 21.77 -46.24
N PHE A 302 13.58 21.37 -46.26
CA PHE A 302 13.13 20.05 -45.83
C PHE A 302 13.02 19.16 -47.07
N THR A 303 14.01 18.34 -47.38
CA THR A 303 13.93 17.48 -48.57
C THR A 303 14.14 16.04 -48.19
N THR A 304 13.32 15.19 -48.79
CA THR A 304 13.47 13.74 -48.87
C THR A 304 14.93 13.36 -49.15
N ARG A 305 15.60 12.67 -48.21
CA ARG A 305 16.55 11.64 -48.63
C ARG A 305 15.71 10.44 -49.02
N SER A 306 15.28 10.41 -50.28
CA SER A 306 14.87 9.15 -50.88
C SER A 306 16.04 8.18 -50.78
N ALA A 307 15.77 6.95 -50.38
CA ALA A 307 16.70 5.85 -50.56
C ALA A 307 16.72 5.35 -52.02
N HIS A 308 16.62 6.25 -53.02
CA HIS A 308 16.73 5.90 -54.45
C HIS A 308 17.52 6.95 -55.25
N PRO A 309 18.65 6.61 -55.91
CA PRO A 309 19.58 7.57 -56.52
C PRO A 309 19.13 8.27 -57.82
N HIS A 310 17.88 8.15 -58.29
CA HIS A 310 17.59 8.39 -59.72
C HIS A 310 16.37 9.25 -60.09
N LEU A 311 15.83 10.11 -59.21
CA LEU A 311 14.76 11.03 -59.61
C LEU A 311 15.09 12.48 -59.20
N SER A 312 15.22 13.33 -60.22
CA SER A 312 15.66 14.73 -60.17
C SER A 312 14.48 15.70 -60.31
N GLU A 313 13.75 15.97 -59.22
CA GLU A 313 12.74 17.04 -59.17
C GLU A 313 12.82 17.88 -57.87
N PRO A 314 12.40 19.16 -57.90
CA PRO A 314 12.65 20.11 -56.82
C PRO A 314 11.69 19.94 -55.62
N HIS A 315 12.14 19.15 -54.63
CA HIS A 315 12.25 19.53 -53.22
C HIS A 315 11.13 20.39 -52.56
N THR A 316 10.02 19.76 -52.17
CA THR A 316 9.01 20.31 -51.24
C THR A 316 9.25 19.84 -49.81
N THR A 317 8.87 20.70 -48.85
CA THR A 317 9.30 20.62 -47.46
C THR A 317 8.21 20.20 -46.47
N GLN A 318 8.19 18.93 -46.03
CA GLN A 318 7.08 18.35 -45.26
C GLN A 318 7.49 17.83 -43.87
N LEU A 319 6.75 18.21 -42.83
CA LEU A 319 6.83 17.63 -41.48
C LEU A 319 6.26 16.21 -41.53
N MET A 320 7.04 15.21 -41.13
CA MET A 320 6.55 13.83 -41.08
C MET A 320 5.60 13.66 -39.90
N PRO A 321 4.45 12.97 -40.04
CA PRO A 321 3.62 12.61 -38.91
C PRO A 321 4.41 11.83 -37.86
N GLN A 322 4.26 12.21 -36.59
CA GLN A 322 4.96 11.59 -35.47
C GLN A 322 3.93 11.09 -34.46
N VAL A 323 4.02 9.80 -34.18
CA VAL A 323 3.33 9.14 -33.09
C VAL A 323 4.35 8.49 -32.20
N LEU A 324 4.03 8.38 -30.93
CA LEU A 324 4.66 7.43 -30.02
C LEU A 324 3.61 6.40 -29.70
N LEU A 325 3.90 5.14 -29.98
CA LEU A 325 3.10 4.00 -29.58
C LEU A 325 3.82 3.38 -28.38
N ILE A 326 3.15 3.37 -27.24
CA ILE A 326 3.60 2.65 -26.04
C ILE A 326 2.63 1.50 -25.86
N ASP A 327 3.16 0.30 -25.96
CA ASP A 327 2.50 -0.94 -25.60
C ASP A 327 3.30 -1.52 -24.44
N ALA A 328 2.74 -1.36 -23.23
CA ALA A 328 3.40 -1.74 -21.99
C ALA A 328 2.39 -2.05 -20.88
N GLY A 329 2.71 -3.06 -20.07
CA GLY A 329 1.93 -3.44 -18.91
C GLY A 329 2.78 -4.13 -17.83
N CYS A 330 2.42 -3.90 -16.56
CA CYS A 330 3.06 -4.54 -15.43
C CYS A 330 2.46 -5.91 -15.11
N GLU A 331 3.24 -6.73 -14.41
CA GLU A 331 2.78 -7.94 -13.73
C GLU A 331 2.64 -7.64 -12.23
N PHE A 332 1.44 -7.81 -11.67
CA PHE A 332 1.18 -7.66 -10.24
C PHE A 332 0.82 -9.02 -9.64
N ASN A 333 1.66 -9.53 -8.73
CA ASN A 333 1.53 -10.87 -8.13
C ASN A 333 1.28 -11.97 -9.18
N HIS A 334 2.09 -12.00 -10.24
CA HIS A 334 1.99 -12.92 -11.38
C HIS A 334 0.80 -12.70 -12.33
N TYR A 335 -0.05 -11.69 -12.14
CA TYR A 335 -1.12 -11.36 -13.09
C TYR A 335 -0.76 -10.17 -13.95
N ALA A 336 -0.88 -10.35 -15.27
CA ALA A 336 -0.50 -9.37 -16.27
C ALA A 336 -1.55 -8.27 -16.44
N SER A 337 -1.08 -7.15 -16.96
CA SER A 337 -1.86 -6.15 -17.68
C SER A 337 -1.22 -5.95 -19.05
N ASP A 338 -2.00 -5.47 -20.00
CA ASP A 338 -1.56 -5.24 -21.38
C ASP A 338 -2.33 -4.05 -21.94
N ILE A 339 -1.64 -2.94 -22.14
CA ILE A 339 -2.26 -1.67 -22.52
C ILE A 339 -1.38 -1.03 -23.59
N THR A 340 -2.01 -0.72 -24.71
CA THR A 340 -1.42 0.12 -25.75
C THR A 340 -2.12 1.47 -25.82
N ARG A 341 -1.32 2.53 -25.76
CA ARG A 341 -1.73 3.88 -26.14
C ARG A 341 -0.83 4.40 -27.24
N THR A 342 -1.44 5.04 -28.23
CA THR A 342 -0.72 5.82 -29.24
C THR A 342 -1.01 7.30 -28.99
N MET A 343 0.04 8.11 -28.93
CA MET A 343 -0.04 9.54 -28.58
C MET A 343 0.77 10.40 -29.55
N PRO A 344 0.40 11.68 -29.75
CA PRO A 344 1.14 12.57 -30.61
C PRO A 344 2.44 13.02 -29.93
N VAL A 345 3.53 13.06 -30.68
CA VAL A 345 4.78 13.71 -30.22
C VAL A 345 5.13 14.84 -31.17
N GLY A 346 5.41 16.03 -30.64
CA GLY A 346 5.53 17.25 -31.42
C GLY A 346 4.16 17.89 -31.72
N ASN A 347 4.13 18.87 -32.63
CA ASN A 347 2.91 19.61 -33.04
C ASN A 347 2.05 20.13 -31.85
N GLY A 348 2.71 20.55 -30.76
CA GLY A 348 2.02 21.02 -29.55
C GLY A 348 1.21 19.95 -28.81
N GLY A 349 1.56 18.66 -28.97
CA GLY A 349 0.84 17.55 -28.35
C GLY A 349 -0.45 17.17 -29.07
N LYS A 350 -0.58 17.49 -30.37
CA LYS A 350 -1.76 17.19 -31.19
C LYS A 350 -1.41 16.39 -32.44
N PHE A 351 -2.30 15.50 -32.86
CA PHE A 351 -2.09 14.72 -34.08
C PHE A 351 -2.13 15.62 -35.33
N LEU A 352 -1.38 15.23 -36.36
CA LEU A 352 -1.60 15.78 -37.70
C LEU A 352 -2.94 15.26 -38.25
N LYS A 353 -3.54 16.00 -39.19
CA LYS A 353 -4.86 15.67 -39.75
C LYS A 353 -4.92 14.22 -40.28
N GLU A 354 -3.90 13.81 -41.03
CA GLU A 354 -3.80 12.48 -41.61
C GLU A 354 -3.70 11.41 -40.52
N THR A 355 -2.97 11.68 -39.43
CA THR A 355 -2.85 10.79 -38.28
C THR A 355 -4.10 10.73 -37.44
N ALA A 356 -4.75 11.87 -37.21
CA ALA A 356 -6.01 11.95 -36.48
C ALA A 356 -7.08 11.10 -37.17
N HIS A 357 -7.16 11.11 -38.51
CA HIS A 357 -8.09 10.25 -39.23
C HIS A 357 -7.83 8.76 -39.02
N ILE A 358 -6.57 8.31 -39.06
CA ILE A 358 -6.25 6.90 -38.79
C ILE A 358 -6.55 6.55 -37.32
N TYR A 359 -6.24 7.46 -36.39
CA TYR A 359 -6.56 7.29 -34.97
C TYR A 359 -8.07 7.10 -34.76
N ASP A 360 -8.89 7.97 -35.38
CA ASP A 360 -10.34 7.92 -35.30
C ASP A 360 -10.89 6.61 -35.87
N ILE A 361 -10.28 6.05 -36.92
CA ILE A 361 -10.68 4.73 -37.47
C ILE A 361 -10.33 3.60 -36.50
N VAL A 362 -9.14 3.60 -35.91
CA VAL A 362 -8.76 2.57 -34.92
C VAL A 362 -9.69 2.65 -33.69
N HIS A 363 -10.02 3.85 -33.24
CA HIS A 363 -10.98 4.06 -32.17
C HIS A 363 -12.41 3.61 -32.57
N GLU A 364 -12.86 3.84 -33.81
CA GLU A 364 -14.12 3.30 -34.35
C GLU A 364 -14.11 1.76 -34.39
N MET A 365 -13.00 1.14 -34.77
CA MET A 365 -12.83 -0.32 -34.72
C MET A 365 -12.97 -0.84 -33.28
N GLN A 366 -12.34 -0.19 -32.30
CA GLN A 366 -12.40 -0.61 -30.89
C GLN A 366 -13.83 -0.48 -30.35
N LYS A 367 -14.49 0.64 -30.62
CA LYS A 367 -15.89 0.86 -30.24
C LYS A 367 -16.83 -0.16 -30.88
N THR A 368 -16.64 -0.47 -32.16
CA THR A 368 -17.41 -1.50 -32.87
C THR A 368 -17.22 -2.87 -32.24
N ALA A 369 -16.00 -3.19 -31.80
CA ALA A 369 -15.74 -4.41 -31.04
C ALA A 369 -16.52 -4.42 -29.72
N PHE A 370 -16.39 -3.37 -28.90
CA PHE A 370 -17.08 -3.24 -27.63
C PHE A 370 -18.61 -3.35 -27.73
N ASP A 371 -19.23 -2.72 -28.74
CA ASP A 371 -20.68 -2.79 -28.96
C ASP A 371 -21.18 -4.23 -29.24
N MET A 372 -20.29 -5.13 -29.66
CA MET A 372 -20.60 -6.54 -29.94
C MET A 372 -20.30 -7.48 -28.77
N ILE A 373 -19.38 -7.11 -27.88
CA ILE A 373 -18.81 -8.01 -26.88
C ILE A 373 -19.83 -8.35 -25.80
N LYS A 374 -20.17 -9.64 -25.71
CA LYS A 374 -20.98 -10.26 -24.66
C LYS A 374 -20.85 -11.78 -24.76
N PRO A 375 -21.26 -12.54 -23.73
CA PRO A 375 -21.25 -14.00 -23.80
C PRO A 375 -21.97 -14.56 -25.04
N GLY A 376 -21.37 -15.59 -25.63
CA GLY A 376 -21.87 -16.30 -26.82
C GLY A 376 -21.46 -15.69 -28.17
N VAL A 377 -20.96 -14.45 -28.21
CA VAL A 377 -20.44 -13.85 -29.45
C VAL A 377 -19.08 -14.45 -29.78
N HIS A 378 -18.91 -14.91 -31.03
CA HIS A 378 -17.65 -15.50 -31.49
C HIS A 378 -16.62 -14.42 -31.84
N TRP A 379 -15.38 -14.57 -31.34
CA TRP A 379 -14.32 -13.58 -31.54
C TRP A 379 -14.00 -13.26 -33.01
N ASP A 380 -13.98 -14.29 -33.88
CA ASP A 380 -13.82 -14.12 -35.34
C ASP A 380 -14.83 -13.14 -35.97
N ARG A 381 -16.06 -13.04 -35.42
CA ARG A 381 -17.06 -12.05 -35.88
C ARG A 381 -16.66 -10.63 -35.49
N VAL A 382 -16.23 -10.44 -34.25
CA VAL A 382 -15.76 -9.14 -33.75
C VAL A 382 -14.55 -8.66 -34.57
N HIS A 383 -13.60 -9.56 -34.83
CA HIS A 383 -12.43 -9.29 -35.68
C HIS A 383 -12.81 -8.92 -37.11
N LEU A 384 -13.78 -9.64 -37.71
CA LEU A 384 -14.25 -9.36 -39.06
C LEU A 384 -14.91 -7.98 -39.18
N GLU A 385 -15.74 -7.59 -38.20
CA GLU A 385 -16.38 -6.27 -38.20
C GLU A 385 -15.34 -5.14 -38.11
N CYS A 386 -14.24 -5.32 -37.36
CA CYS A 386 -13.12 -4.38 -37.37
C CYS A 386 -12.49 -4.24 -38.77
N HIS A 387 -12.32 -5.34 -39.51
CA HIS A 387 -11.85 -5.28 -40.90
C HIS A 387 -12.84 -4.54 -41.81
N LYS A 388 -14.15 -4.71 -41.62
CA LYS A 388 -15.16 -3.98 -42.39
C LYS A 388 -15.13 -2.48 -42.12
N VAL A 389 -14.97 -2.07 -40.84
CA VAL A 389 -14.78 -0.66 -40.46
C VAL A 389 -13.55 -0.06 -41.15
N LEU A 390 -12.42 -0.76 -41.13
CA LEU A 390 -11.20 -0.36 -41.83
C LEU A 390 -11.47 -0.17 -43.33
N ILE A 391 -12.04 -1.18 -44.00
CA ILE A 391 -12.31 -1.15 -45.45
C ILE A 391 -13.23 0.02 -45.82
N LYS A 392 -14.33 0.18 -45.08
CA LYS A 392 -15.31 1.25 -45.30
C LYS A 392 -14.67 2.62 -45.19
N ASN A 393 -13.82 2.84 -44.18
CA ASN A 393 -13.15 4.13 -44.01
C ASN A 393 -12.01 4.34 -45.02
N PHE A 394 -11.25 3.30 -45.39
CA PHE A 394 -10.23 3.39 -46.43
C PHE A 394 -10.82 3.67 -47.82
N LEU A 395 -12.04 3.21 -48.11
CA LEU A 395 -12.80 3.61 -49.30
C LEU A 395 -13.19 5.10 -49.25
N LYS A 396 -13.70 5.60 -48.12
CA LYS A 396 -14.03 7.03 -47.95
C LYS A 396 -12.82 7.94 -48.08
N MET A 397 -11.66 7.49 -47.59
CA MET A 397 -10.38 8.20 -47.67
C MET A 397 -9.70 8.07 -49.04
N ASN A 398 -10.31 7.34 -49.99
CA ASN A 398 -9.75 7.08 -51.31
C ASN A 398 -8.39 6.35 -51.27
N LEU A 399 -8.14 5.54 -50.23
CA LEU A 399 -6.98 4.64 -50.13
C LEU A 399 -7.27 3.29 -50.81
N PHE A 400 -8.52 2.84 -50.73
CA PHE A 400 -9.03 1.70 -51.47
C PHE A 400 -9.95 2.15 -52.62
N LYS A 401 -10.12 1.28 -53.63
CA LYS A 401 -11.07 1.43 -54.73
C LYS A 401 -11.75 0.09 -55.04
N GLY A 402 -12.97 0.13 -55.56
CA GLY A 402 -13.78 -1.08 -55.84
C GLY A 402 -14.95 -1.23 -54.85
N THR A 403 -15.44 -2.45 -54.68
CA THR A 403 -16.55 -2.77 -53.76
C THR A 403 -16.03 -3.27 -52.42
N GLU A 404 -16.73 -2.94 -51.33
CA GLU A 404 -16.42 -3.39 -49.96
C GLU A 404 -16.29 -4.92 -49.89
N GLU A 405 -17.28 -5.64 -50.45
CA GLU A 405 -17.29 -7.10 -50.49
C GLU A 405 -16.10 -7.68 -51.28
N GLY A 406 -15.70 -7.02 -52.37
CA GLY A 406 -14.56 -7.44 -53.19
C GLY A 406 -13.24 -7.30 -52.44
N ILE A 407 -13.07 -6.23 -51.67
CA ILE A 407 -11.89 -5.95 -50.85
C ILE A 407 -11.81 -6.93 -49.67
N LEU A 408 -12.95 -7.19 -49.01
CA LEU A 408 -13.03 -8.12 -47.90
C LEU A 408 -12.64 -9.54 -48.35
N LYS A 409 -13.19 -10.01 -49.48
CA LYS A 409 -12.86 -11.32 -50.07
C LYS A 409 -11.40 -11.42 -50.51
N SER A 410 -10.77 -10.31 -50.89
CA SER A 410 -9.36 -10.33 -51.28
C SER A 410 -8.39 -10.40 -50.10
N GLY A 411 -8.84 -10.12 -48.88
CA GLY A 411 -8.00 -10.14 -47.67
C GLY A 411 -6.87 -9.10 -47.68
N ILE A 412 -7.04 -7.99 -48.41
CA ILE A 412 -6.00 -6.97 -48.55
C ILE A 412 -5.89 -6.07 -47.31
N SER A 413 -6.99 -5.93 -46.55
CA SER A 413 -7.04 -5.22 -45.27
C SER A 413 -6.07 -5.81 -44.23
N ALA A 414 -5.78 -7.12 -44.30
CA ALA A 414 -4.80 -7.78 -43.44
C ALA A 414 -3.35 -7.29 -43.64
N ALA A 415 -3.05 -6.54 -44.71
CA ALA A 415 -1.76 -5.87 -44.82
C ALA A 415 -1.64 -4.64 -43.90
N PHE A 416 -2.79 -4.05 -43.53
CA PHE A 416 -2.89 -2.86 -42.69
C PHE A 416 -3.26 -3.21 -41.26
N PHE A 417 -4.03 -4.28 -41.04
CA PHE A 417 -4.33 -4.84 -39.74
C PHE A 417 -3.88 -6.31 -39.70
N PRO A 418 -2.56 -6.57 -39.51
CA PRO A 418 -1.97 -7.88 -39.72
C PRO A 418 -2.04 -8.84 -38.52
N HIS A 419 -2.29 -8.32 -37.31
CA HIS A 419 -2.41 -9.12 -36.10
C HIS A 419 -3.87 -9.43 -35.75
N GLY A 420 -4.08 -10.23 -34.70
CA GLY A 420 -5.41 -10.49 -34.17
C GLY A 420 -5.97 -9.30 -33.40
N LEU A 421 -7.30 -9.18 -33.31
CA LEU A 421 -7.98 -8.15 -32.51
C LEU A 421 -7.67 -8.21 -31.01
N GLY A 422 -7.18 -9.34 -30.52
CA GLY A 422 -6.83 -9.52 -29.12
C GLY A 422 -6.71 -10.98 -28.74
N HIS A 423 -6.45 -11.20 -27.47
CA HIS A 423 -6.13 -12.49 -26.88
C HIS A 423 -6.63 -12.59 -25.45
N SER A 424 -6.67 -13.81 -24.92
CA SER A 424 -6.90 -14.01 -23.49
C SER A 424 -5.69 -13.50 -22.69
N LEU A 425 -5.97 -12.94 -21.51
CA LEU A 425 -5.00 -12.36 -20.59
C LEU A 425 -5.24 -12.94 -19.20
N GLY A 426 -4.16 -13.20 -18.44
CA GLY A 426 -4.24 -13.66 -17.06
C GLY A 426 -2.87 -13.64 -16.42
N MET A 427 -2.36 -14.79 -15.99
CA MET A 427 -1.01 -14.87 -15.43
C MET A 427 0.09 -14.69 -16.48
N ASP A 428 -0.22 -15.04 -17.72
CA ASP A 428 0.59 -14.73 -18.88
C ASP A 428 -0.15 -13.69 -19.72
N VAL A 429 0.59 -12.80 -20.39
CA VAL A 429 0.03 -11.77 -21.28
C VAL A 429 -0.80 -12.44 -22.39
N HIS A 430 -0.18 -13.41 -23.07
CA HIS A 430 -0.87 -14.30 -24.00
C HIS A 430 -1.27 -15.59 -23.28
N ASP A 431 -2.38 -15.56 -22.56
CA ASP A 431 -2.79 -16.65 -21.68
C ASP A 431 -3.39 -17.85 -22.43
N ALA A 432 -3.41 -19.02 -21.79
CA ALA A 432 -4.20 -20.20 -22.18
C ALA A 432 -4.25 -20.51 -23.70
N ALA A 433 -3.10 -20.53 -24.39
CA ALA A 433 -3.02 -20.47 -25.85
C ALA A 433 -3.75 -21.60 -26.61
N GLU A 434 -3.58 -22.87 -26.21
CA GLU A 434 -4.24 -24.02 -26.85
C GLU A 434 -5.75 -24.03 -26.57
N ALA A 435 -6.16 -23.62 -25.37
CA ALA A 435 -7.57 -23.48 -25.03
C ALA A 435 -8.23 -22.33 -25.82
N SER A 436 -7.52 -21.23 -26.03
CA SER A 436 -8.03 -20.03 -26.73
C SER A 436 -8.13 -20.22 -28.25
N ARG A 437 -7.24 -21.04 -28.83
CA ARG A 437 -7.24 -21.38 -30.26
C ARG A 437 -7.04 -22.90 -30.45
N PRO A 438 -8.08 -23.70 -30.24
CA PRO A 438 -7.97 -25.15 -30.40
C PRO A 438 -7.80 -25.53 -31.88
N GLU A 439 -7.00 -26.57 -32.14
CA GLU A 439 -6.71 -27.07 -33.50
C GLU A 439 -7.99 -27.51 -34.24
N LYS A 440 -8.91 -28.15 -33.52
CA LYS A 440 -10.26 -28.49 -34.00
C LYS A 440 -11.26 -27.62 -33.28
N ASN A 441 -11.95 -26.79 -34.04
CA ASN A 441 -12.92 -25.85 -33.49
C ASN A 441 -14.18 -25.78 -34.34
N GLU A 442 -15.22 -26.49 -33.88
CA GLU A 442 -16.52 -26.56 -34.55
C GLU A 442 -17.38 -25.30 -34.31
N THR A 443 -16.95 -24.40 -33.43
CA THR A 443 -17.68 -23.17 -33.12
C THR A 443 -17.43 -22.04 -34.12
N ILE A 444 -16.41 -22.18 -34.98
CA ILE A 444 -16.07 -21.17 -35.99
C ILE A 444 -17.25 -21.01 -36.96
N PRO A 445 -17.78 -19.79 -37.15
CA PRO A 445 -18.87 -19.56 -38.09
C PRO A 445 -18.48 -19.92 -39.52
N THR A 446 -19.35 -20.59 -40.28
CA THR A 446 -19.07 -21.04 -41.65
C THR A 446 -19.53 -20.06 -42.73
N GLU A 447 -20.48 -19.18 -42.42
CA GLU A 447 -21.07 -18.21 -43.36
C GLU A 447 -20.53 -16.80 -43.11
N ASP A 448 -20.33 -16.00 -44.16
CA ASP A 448 -19.94 -14.59 -44.07
C ASP A 448 -18.65 -14.30 -43.26
N ILE A 449 -17.63 -15.16 -43.35
CA ILE A 449 -16.34 -14.98 -42.65
C ILE A 449 -15.21 -14.42 -43.54
N GLY A 450 -15.49 -13.93 -44.75
CA GLY A 450 -14.44 -13.39 -45.62
C GLY A 450 -13.41 -14.45 -46.03
N THR A 451 -12.10 -14.18 -45.86
CA THR A 451 -11.00 -15.08 -46.25
C THR A 451 -10.14 -15.49 -45.05
N GLU A 452 -9.64 -16.73 -45.03
CA GLU A 452 -8.83 -17.28 -43.93
C GLU A 452 -7.58 -16.44 -43.61
N LYS A 453 -7.08 -15.69 -44.60
CA LYS A 453 -5.95 -14.76 -44.43
C LYS A 453 -6.21 -13.72 -43.32
N LEU A 454 -7.47 -13.33 -43.09
CA LEU A 454 -7.83 -12.35 -42.05
C LEU A 454 -7.59 -12.89 -40.63
N TYR A 455 -7.62 -14.21 -40.44
CA TYR A 455 -7.66 -14.86 -39.12
C TYR A 455 -6.35 -15.53 -38.73
N SER A 456 -5.34 -15.51 -39.60
CA SER A 456 -4.11 -16.30 -39.45
C SER A 456 -3.38 -16.05 -38.12
N HIS A 457 -3.42 -14.81 -37.62
CA HIS A 457 -2.74 -14.38 -36.39
C HIS A 457 -3.66 -14.17 -35.17
N LEU A 458 -4.95 -14.57 -35.24
CA LEU A 458 -5.80 -14.56 -34.06
C LEU A 458 -5.26 -15.52 -33.00
N ARG A 459 -5.31 -15.11 -31.73
CA ARG A 459 -4.93 -15.94 -30.57
C ARG A 459 -6.13 -16.47 -29.79
N LEU A 460 -7.29 -15.84 -29.96
CA LEU A 460 -8.59 -16.30 -29.51
C LEU A 460 -9.46 -16.59 -30.74
N ARG A 461 -10.05 -17.78 -30.81
CA ARG A 461 -11.04 -18.14 -31.85
C ARG A 461 -12.24 -18.84 -31.23
N LEU A 462 -12.75 -18.37 -30.09
CA LEU A 462 -13.87 -18.99 -29.38
C LEU A 462 -15.06 -18.02 -29.24
N PRO A 463 -16.26 -18.55 -28.93
CA PRO A 463 -17.31 -17.76 -28.28
C PRO A 463 -16.81 -17.21 -26.95
N LEU A 464 -17.15 -15.96 -26.67
CA LEU A 464 -16.86 -15.33 -25.39
C LEU A 464 -17.72 -15.96 -24.28
N GLU A 465 -17.13 -16.18 -23.12
CA GLU A 465 -17.82 -16.68 -21.93
C GLU A 465 -17.57 -15.75 -20.74
N ALA A 466 -18.53 -15.67 -19.82
CA ALA A 466 -18.39 -14.86 -18.61
C ALA A 466 -17.17 -15.33 -17.78
N GLY A 467 -16.38 -14.37 -17.31
CA GLY A 467 -15.12 -14.60 -16.61
C GLY A 467 -13.90 -14.72 -17.53
N MET A 468 -14.06 -14.78 -18.85
CA MET A 468 -12.91 -14.58 -19.76
C MET A 468 -12.38 -13.15 -19.59
N VAL A 469 -11.06 -13.01 -19.53
CA VAL A 469 -10.38 -11.72 -19.59
C VAL A 469 -9.62 -11.66 -20.90
N VAL A 470 -9.85 -10.63 -21.71
CA VAL A 470 -9.29 -10.48 -23.06
C VAL A 470 -8.82 -9.07 -23.34
N THR A 471 -7.82 -8.92 -24.20
CA THR A 471 -7.45 -7.64 -24.79
C THR A 471 -8.36 -7.29 -25.98
N VAL A 472 -8.59 -6.00 -26.21
CA VAL A 472 -9.22 -5.46 -27.42
C VAL A 472 -8.29 -4.42 -28.02
N GLU A 473 -7.50 -4.83 -29.00
CA GLU A 473 -6.33 -4.14 -29.52
C GLU A 473 -6.36 -3.89 -31.05
N PRO A 474 -7.40 -3.27 -31.63
CA PRO A 474 -7.35 -2.96 -33.05
C PRO A 474 -6.16 -2.04 -33.39
N GLY A 475 -5.60 -2.22 -34.59
CA GLY A 475 -4.51 -1.38 -35.06
C GLY A 475 -4.41 -1.27 -36.57
N ILE A 476 -3.89 -0.15 -37.05
CA ILE A 476 -3.63 0.13 -38.47
C ILE A 476 -2.17 0.53 -38.64
N TYR A 477 -1.48 -0.17 -39.53
CA TYR A 477 -0.04 -0.02 -39.76
C TYR A 477 0.25 0.12 -41.25
N PHE A 478 1.18 1.02 -41.58
CA PHE A 478 1.71 1.20 -42.93
C PHE A 478 3.14 0.64 -42.97
N HIS A 479 3.28 -0.66 -42.72
CA HIS A 479 4.58 -1.31 -42.71
C HIS A 479 5.07 -1.60 -44.15
N PRO A 480 6.26 -1.14 -44.57
CA PRO A 480 6.72 -1.27 -45.95
C PRO A 480 6.68 -2.70 -46.50
N HIS A 481 7.06 -3.69 -45.70
CA HIS A 481 7.08 -5.10 -46.13
C HIS A 481 5.68 -5.74 -46.27
N LEU A 482 4.67 -5.20 -45.57
CA LEU A 482 3.29 -5.71 -45.65
C LEU A 482 2.52 -5.01 -46.77
N VAL A 483 2.80 -3.73 -46.99
CA VAL A 483 2.12 -2.90 -47.99
C VAL A 483 2.72 -3.10 -49.38
N ALA A 484 4.05 -3.23 -49.54
CA ALA A 484 4.68 -3.36 -50.86
C ALA A 484 4.11 -4.50 -51.74
N PRO A 485 3.85 -5.73 -51.22
CA PRO A 485 3.31 -6.82 -52.02
C PRO A 485 1.90 -6.59 -52.56
N ILE A 486 1.17 -5.61 -52.02
CA ILE A 486 -0.23 -5.36 -52.37
C ILE A 486 -0.44 -4.09 -53.18
N LEU A 487 0.61 -3.28 -53.41
CA LEU A 487 0.51 -2.00 -54.10
C LEU A 487 -0.05 -2.11 -55.53
N ASP A 488 0.28 -3.18 -56.26
CA ASP A 488 -0.21 -3.44 -57.62
C ASP A 488 -1.64 -4.00 -57.67
N SER A 489 -2.28 -4.20 -56.51
CA SER A 489 -3.65 -4.70 -56.44
C SER A 489 -4.65 -3.73 -57.08
N LYS A 490 -5.63 -4.28 -57.80
CA LYS A 490 -6.76 -3.52 -58.34
C LYS A 490 -7.58 -2.76 -57.27
N PHE A 491 -7.43 -3.13 -56.00
CA PHE A 491 -8.14 -2.53 -54.88
C PHE A 491 -7.38 -1.38 -54.20
N ILE A 492 -6.09 -1.16 -54.51
CA ILE A 492 -5.30 -0.06 -53.95
C ILE A 492 -5.39 1.17 -54.85
N ASN A 493 -5.57 2.33 -54.22
CA ASN A 493 -5.36 3.61 -54.87
C ASN A 493 -3.99 4.18 -54.48
N LEU A 494 -3.01 4.00 -55.37
CA LEU A 494 -1.63 4.44 -55.16
C LEU A 494 -1.51 5.95 -54.87
N GLU A 495 -2.38 6.77 -55.46
CA GLU A 495 -2.31 8.23 -55.25
C GLU A 495 -2.68 8.58 -53.81
N GLY A 496 -3.73 7.97 -53.26
CA GLY A 496 -4.14 8.20 -51.87
C GLY A 496 -3.13 7.66 -50.85
N MET A 497 -2.38 6.61 -51.20
CA MET A 497 -1.41 5.96 -50.32
C MET A 497 -0.12 6.75 -50.07
N LYS A 498 0.21 7.72 -50.94
CA LYS A 498 1.48 8.46 -50.89
C LYS A 498 1.71 9.16 -49.55
N ASP A 499 0.66 9.73 -48.96
CA ASP A 499 0.75 10.52 -47.74
C ASP A 499 0.94 9.67 -46.47
N TYR A 500 0.72 8.36 -46.55
CA TYR A 500 0.73 7.44 -45.40
C TYR A 500 1.90 6.47 -45.38
N GLN A 501 2.77 6.48 -46.40
CA GLN A 501 3.85 5.49 -46.57
C GLN A 501 4.86 5.45 -45.40
N PHE A 502 4.98 6.54 -44.65
CA PHE A 502 5.92 6.69 -43.52
C PHE A 502 5.21 6.92 -42.19
N PHE A 503 3.90 6.66 -42.15
CA PHE A 503 3.05 6.91 -41.00
C PHE A 503 3.48 6.15 -39.74
N GLY A 504 3.97 4.91 -39.91
CA GLY A 504 4.13 3.98 -38.80
C GLY A 504 2.84 3.22 -38.57
N GLY A 505 2.28 3.35 -37.37
CA GLY A 505 1.02 2.69 -37.02
C GLY A 505 0.38 3.27 -35.77
N ILE A 506 -0.91 2.95 -35.60
CA ILE A 506 -1.68 3.25 -34.40
C ILE A 506 -2.27 1.95 -33.89
N ARG A 507 -2.15 1.73 -32.58
CA ARG A 507 -2.88 0.70 -31.84
C ARG A 507 -3.50 1.33 -30.59
N ILE A 508 -4.70 0.89 -30.25
CA ILE A 508 -5.39 1.24 -29.01
C ILE A 508 -5.82 -0.08 -28.40
N GLU A 509 -5.42 -0.32 -27.15
CA GLU A 509 -5.66 -1.60 -26.49
C GLU A 509 -6.10 -1.41 -25.05
N ASP A 510 -7.15 -2.15 -24.71
CA ASP A 510 -7.72 -2.23 -23.37
C ASP A 510 -7.91 -3.69 -22.96
N VAL A 511 -7.82 -3.93 -21.65
CA VAL A 511 -8.15 -5.21 -21.02
C VAL A 511 -9.59 -5.17 -20.53
N ILE A 512 -10.38 -6.15 -20.92
CA ILE A 512 -11.75 -6.30 -20.44
C ILE A 512 -11.99 -7.67 -19.82
N VAL A 513 -12.94 -7.73 -18.89
CA VAL A 513 -13.53 -8.98 -18.41
C VAL A 513 -14.93 -9.12 -18.97
N ILE A 514 -15.25 -10.29 -19.50
CA ILE A 514 -16.60 -10.61 -19.99
C ILE A 514 -17.50 -10.88 -18.79
N THR A 515 -18.61 -10.14 -18.69
CA THR A 515 -19.60 -10.31 -17.62
C THR A 515 -20.74 -11.22 -18.11
N ARG A 516 -21.80 -11.40 -17.30
CA ARG A 516 -22.94 -12.26 -17.67
C ARG A 516 -23.76 -11.72 -18.84
N ASP A 517 -23.73 -10.41 -19.05
CA ASP A 517 -24.58 -9.68 -19.98
C ASP A 517 -23.82 -8.70 -20.87
N GLY A 518 -22.50 -8.59 -20.72
CA GLY A 518 -21.64 -7.70 -21.49
C GLY A 518 -20.17 -7.85 -21.12
N TYR A 519 -19.53 -6.72 -20.79
CA TYR A 519 -18.15 -6.65 -20.34
C TYR A 519 -17.94 -5.53 -19.32
N GLU A 520 -16.84 -5.60 -18.56
CA GLU A 520 -16.28 -4.49 -17.78
C GLU A 520 -14.89 -4.18 -18.33
N ASN A 521 -14.60 -2.91 -18.62
CA ASN A 521 -13.25 -2.47 -19.01
C ASN A 521 -12.40 -2.23 -17.76
N LEU A 522 -11.28 -2.95 -17.65
CA LEU A 522 -10.36 -2.87 -16.52
C LEU A 522 -9.30 -1.77 -16.73
N THR A 523 -9.08 -1.33 -17.97
CA THR A 523 -8.17 -0.26 -18.32
C THR A 523 -8.79 1.11 -18.00
N THR A 524 -8.07 1.93 -17.23
CA THR A 524 -8.61 3.20 -16.70
C THR A 524 -8.07 4.45 -17.41
N VAL A 525 -6.90 4.34 -18.07
CA VAL A 525 -6.38 5.41 -18.92
C VAL A 525 -7.29 5.55 -20.14
N LYS A 526 -7.65 6.78 -20.53
CA LYS A 526 -8.60 6.98 -21.65
C LYS A 526 -7.94 6.82 -23.02
N SER A 527 -8.76 6.61 -24.04
CA SER A 527 -8.37 6.49 -25.45
C SER A 527 -9.06 7.52 -26.37
N ASP A 528 -9.93 8.38 -25.82
CA ASP A 528 -10.56 9.45 -26.61
C ASP A 528 -9.49 10.40 -27.17
N ARG A 529 -9.53 10.68 -28.49
CA ARG A 529 -8.54 11.57 -29.13
C ARG A 529 -8.45 12.93 -28.46
N GLU A 530 -9.59 13.54 -28.13
CA GLU A 530 -9.61 14.85 -27.46
C GLU A 530 -8.92 14.81 -26.09
N TRP A 531 -9.09 13.71 -25.34
CA TRP A 531 -8.43 13.54 -24.05
C TRP A 531 -6.91 13.33 -24.24
N ILE A 532 -6.50 12.46 -25.16
CA ILE A 532 -5.08 12.20 -25.46
C ILE A 532 -4.38 13.49 -25.88
N GLU A 533 -4.95 14.23 -26.84
CA GLU A 533 -4.39 15.52 -27.27
C GLU A 533 -4.40 16.54 -26.13
N GLY A 534 -5.45 16.57 -25.30
CA GLY A 534 -5.55 17.44 -24.13
C GLY A 534 -4.46 17.16 -23.08
N VAL A 535 -4.17 15.90 -22.78
CA VAL A 535 -3.11 15.52 -21.83
C VAL A 535 -1.73 15.78 -22.43
N CYS A 536 -1.49 15.35 -23.66
CA CYS A 536 -0.19 15.49 -24.33
C CYS A 536 0.17 16.93 -24.71
N SER A 537 -0.82 17.83 -24.84
CA SER A 537 -0.60 19.27 -25.00
C SER A 537 -0.46 20.02 -23.67
N GLY A 538 -0.77 19.34 -22.55
CA GLY A 538 -0.87 19.97 -21.24
C GLY A 538 -2.14 20.81 -21.05
N GLU A 539 -3.05 20.91 -22.03
CA GLU A 539 -4.35 21.63 -21.87
C GLU A 539 -5.16 21.06 -20.70
N LEU A 540 -5.07 19.76 -20.46
CA LEU A 540 -5.60 19.13 -19.25
C LEU A 540 -4.60 19.32 -18.09
N PRO A 541 -5.04 19.86 -16.93
CA PRO A 541 -4.13 20.21 -15.83
C PRO A 541 -3.32 18.99 -15.34
N GLY A 542 -2.12 19.20 -14.79
CA GLY A 542 -1.28 18.10 -14.26
C GLY A 542 -1.85 17.52 -12.96
N TYR A 543 -1.38 16.37 -12.46
CA TYR A 543 -1.80 15.83 -11.14
C TYR A 543 -1.55 16.80 -9.96
N ALA A 544 -0.69 17.82 -10.13
CA ALA A 544 -0.48 18.90 -9.16
C ALA A 544 -1.43 20.10 -9.33
N GLU A 545 -2.10 20.23 -10.49
CA GLU A 545 -3.15 21.23 -10.78
C GLU A 545 -4.56 20.59 -10.80
N ILE A 546 -4.65 19.27 -10.83
CA ILE A 546 -5.84 18.45 -10.65
C ILE A 546 -5.72 17.78 -9.27
N SER A 547 -6.31 18.38 -8.26
CA SER A 547 -6.69 17.68 -7.04
C SER A 547 -8.10 18.13 -6.65
N PRO A 548 -9.01 17.25 -6.21
CA PRO A 548 -9.25 15.85 -6.55
C PRO A 548 -10.72 15.72 -7.02
N ALA A 549 -11.00 16.10 -8.27
CA ALA A 549 -12.39 16.20 -8.75
C ALA A 549 -12.54 15.72 -10.20
N ILE A 550 -12.15 14.46 -10.46
CA ILE A 550 -12.75 13.63 -11.52
C ILE A 550 -12.91 12.22 -10.95
N THR A 551 -13.89 12.06 -10.07
CA THR A 551 -14.83 10.94 -10.19
C THR A 551 -16.25 11.51 -10.23
N HIS A 552 -16.85 11.29 -11.38
CA HIS A 552 -18.29 11.30 -11.72
C HIS A 552 -18.96 12.60 -12.19
N GLU A 553 -19.44 12.48 -13.44
CA GLU A 553 -20.34 13.36 -14.16
C GLU A 553 -21.71 13.54 -13.48
N PRO A 554 -22.40 14.66 -13.76
CA PRO A 554 -23.56 15.14 -13.03
C PRO A 554 -24.84 15.01 -13.87
N ALA A 555 -25.69 14.04 -13.54
CA ALA A 555 -27.11 14.06 -13.90
C ALA A 555 -27.96 13.18 -12.97
N LEU A 556 -28.02 13.55 -11.69
CA LEU A 556 -29.31 13.62 -10.99
C LEU A 556 -29.20 14.63 -9.84
N ALA A 557 -29.14 15.90 -10.22
CA ALA A 557 -29.06 17.08 -9.37
C ALA A 557 -30.35 17.35 -8.56
N CYS A 558 -30.81 16.41 -7.71
CA CYS A 558 -31.96 16.64 -6.82
C CYS A 558 -31.80 16.13 -5.38
N HIS A 559 -30.57 15.92 -4.91
CA HIS A 559 -30.26 15.70 -3.48
C HIS A 559 -29.26 16.72 -2.90
N LEU A 560 -29.26 17.92 -3.51
CA LEU A 560 -28.39 19.06 -3.22
C LEU A 560 -28.73 19.84 -1.93
N ALA A 561 -29.35 19.23 -0.91
CA ALA A 561 -29.79 19.96 0.28
C ALA A 561 -29.12 19.56 1.61
N SER A 562 -28.22 18.57 1.64
CA SER A 562 -27.71 18.05 2.92
C SER A 562 -26.17 18.04 3.06
N ILE A 563 -25.42 18.50 2.05
CA ILE A 563 -23.96 18.64 2.12
C ILE A 563 -23.63 20.08 2.51
N ILE A 564 -23.78 20.40 3.79
CA ILE A 564 -23.13 21.55 4.43
C ILE A 564 -22.23 20.98 5.52
N TYR A 565 -21.03 20.52 5.13
CA TYR A 565 -19.75 20.59 5.86
C TYR A 565 -18.72 19.69 5.15
N VAL A 566 -18.07 20.19 4.10
CA VAL A 566 -16.82 19.61 3.60
C VAL A 566 -15.70 20.29 4.38
N ALA A 567 -15.08 19.58 5.32
CA ALA A 567 -13.84 20.02 5.93
C ALA A 567 -12.75 20.02 4.85
N VAL A 568 -12.18 21.18 4.56
CA VAL A 568 -11.19 21.39 3.51
C VAL A 568 -9.87 20.69 3.89
N MET A 569 -9.42 19.72 3.07
CA MET A 569 -8.12 19.06 3.18
C MET A 569 -6.97 20.08 3.08
N SER A 570 -6.39 20.45 4.22
CA SER A 570 -5.40 21.52 4.32
C SER A 570 -4.40 21.21 5.44
N PHE A 571 -3.15 21.67 5.27
CA PHE A 571 -2.19 21.67 6.37
C PHE A 571 -2.71 22.56 7.50
N LEU A 572 -2.45 22.14 8.73
CA LEU A 572 -2.69 22.97 9.90
C LEU A 572 -1.42 23.75 10.23
N LYS A 573 -1.59 24.99 10.68
CA LYS A 573 -0.52 25.85 11.14
C LYS A 573 -0.93 26.57 12.42
N VAL A 574 0.06 27.02 13.18
CA VAL A 574 -0.11 27.87 14.35
C VAL A 574 -0.13 29.33 13.89
N SER A 575 -1.16 30.06 14.32
CA SER A 575 -1.32 31.50 14.13
C SER A 575 -1.60 32.15 15.48
N GLY A 576 -0.56 32.75 16.08
CA GLY A 576 -0.62 33.27 17.45
C GLY A 576 -0.94 32.15 18.44
N THR A 577 -2.06 32.30 19.16
CA THR A 577 -2.54 31.33 20.15
C THR A 577 -3.43 30.23 19.57
N LYS A 578 -3.60 30.18 18.24
CA LYS A 578 -4.60 29.33 17.57
C LYS A 578 -3.97 28.35 16.60
N ILE A 579 -4.63 27.21 16.42
CA ILE A 579 -4.41 26.32 15.28
C ILE A 579 -5.39 26.72 14.18
N VAL A 580 -4.90 26.94 12.97
CA VAL A 580 -5.71 27.34 11.82
C VAL A 580 -5.39 26.49 10.60
N ASN A 581 -6.32 26.43 9.65
CA ASN A 581 -6.09 25.82 8.34
C ASN A 581 -5.40 26.80 7.37
N GLU A 582 -5.21 26.38 6.11
CA GLU A 582 -4.62 27.21 5.04
C GLU A 582 -5.45 28.48 4.73
N GLN A 583 -6.74 28.49 5.08
CA GLN A 583 -7.66 29.61 4.91
C GLN A 583 -7.73 30.52 6.15
N ASP A 584 -6.83 30.32 7.13
CA ASP A 584 -6.79 31.03 8.42
C ASP A 584 -8.06 30.82 9.28
N GLU A 585 -8.82 29.76 9.03
CA GLU A 585 -9.95 29.36 9.86
C GLU A 585 -9.46 28.54 11.06
N GLU A 586 -9.94 28.89 12.25
CA GLU A 586 -9.56 28.22 13.50
C GLU A 586 -10.08 26.78 13.56
N ILE A 587 -9.17 25.84 13.78
CA ILE A 587 -9.46 24.42 13.95
C ILE A 587 -9.18 24.04 15.40
N ILE A 588 -10.21 23.56 16.10
CA ILE A 588 -10.06 22.97 17.44
C ILE A 588 -9.90 21.47 17.28
N LEU A 589 -8.72 20.95 17.60
CA LEU A 589 -8.46 19.53 17.61
C LEU A 589 -9.08 18.94 18.88
N LYS A 590 -9.96 17.97 18.72
CA LYS A 590 -10.69 17.27 19.78
C LYS A 590 -10.46 15.80 19.59
N GLY A 591 -9.67 15.22 20.48
CA GLY A 591 -9.03 13.96 20.20
C GLY A 591 -8.96 12.97 21.35
N ALA A 592 -8.41 11.81 21.05
CA ALA A 592 -8.01 10.83 22.05
C ALA A 592 -6.63 10.25 21.70
N GLY A 593 -5.92 9.84 22.74
CA GLY A 593 -4.67 9.12 22.62
C GLY A 593 -4.89 7.66 22.26
N LEU A 594 -4.15 7.18 21.27
CA LEU A 594 -4.09 5.78 20.89
C LEU A 594 -2.90 5.08 21.57
N GLY A 595 -2.99 4.98 22.90
CA GLY A 595 -2.11 4.12 23.70
C GLY A 595 -2.57 2.67 23.65
N GLY A 596 -1.65 1.72 23.81
CA GLY A 596 -1.95 0.27 23.78
C GLY A 596 -1.69 -0.42 22.45
N TRP A 597 -1.02 0.26 21.52
CA TRP A 597 -0.75 -0.23 20.17
C TRP A 597 0.72 -0.11 19.79
N MET A 598 1.15 1.00 19.17
CA MET A 598 2.57 1.23 18.83
C MET A 598 3.41 1.79 19.99
N LEU A 599 2.76 2.11 21.10
CA LEU A 599 3.32 2.10 22.43
C LEU A 599 2.29 1.36 23.29
N MET A 600 2.72 0.32 23.98
CA MET A 600 1.87 -0.34 24.96
C MET A 600 2.21 0.20 26.35
N GLU A 601 1.18 0.62 27.08
CA GLU A 601 1.30 0.94 28.50
C GLU A 601 0.67 -0.18 29.33
N ASN A 602 1.26 -0.46 30.49
CA ASN A 602 0.99 -1.66 31.27
C ASN A 602 -0.45 -1.79 31.79
N PHE A 603 -1.15 -0.68 32.00
CA PHE A 603 -2.54 -0.70 32.43
C PHE A 603 -3.54 -0.83 31.26
N ILE A 604 -3.11 -0.59 30.02
CA ILE A 604 -3.99 -0.57 28.84
C ILE A 604 -4.37 -1.99 28.41
N SER A 605 -3.39 -2.87 28.29
CA SER A 605 -3.59 -4.30 28.01
C SER A 605 -3.41 -5.18 29.25
N GLY A 606 -2.93 -4.63 30.36
CA GLY A 606 -2.93 -5.30 31.67
C GLY A 606 -1.69 -6.12 32.00
N TYR A 607 -0.68 -6.13 31.14
CA TYR A 607 0.61 -6.75 31.43
C TYR A 607 1.39 -5.99 32.53
N PRO A 608 2.34 -6.60 33.26
CA PRO A 608 3.15 -5.92 34.27
C PRO A 608 4.45 -5.36 33.70
N GLY A 609 5.02 -4.33 34.34
CA GLY A 609 6.36 -3.83 33.99
C GLY A 609 6.35 -2.93 32.76
N CYS A 610 7.31 -3.14 31.85
CA CYS A 610 7.52 -2.35 30.62
C CYS A 610 7.26 -3.16 29.35
N GLU A 611 6.99 -2.47 28.25
CA GLU A 611 6.65 -3.08 26.96
C GLU A 611 7.80 -3.94 26.41
N PHE A 612 9.06 -3.51 26.52
CA PHE A 612 10.20 -4.31 26.03
C PHE A 612 10.27 -5.68 26.71
N GLN A 613 9.93 -5.77 28.00
CA GLN A 613 9.97 -7.03 28.76
C GLN A 613 8.94 -8.02 28.25
N ILE A 614 7.73 -7.54 27.91
CA ILE A 614 6.68 -8.42 27.38
C ILE A 614 6.89 -8.77 25.90
N ARG A 615 7.54 -7.90 25.12
CA ARG A 615 7.89 -8.18 23.72
C ARG A 615 9.05 -9.17 23.60
N GLU A 616 9.98 -9.17 24.54
CA GLU A 616 10.97 -10.24 24.66
C GLU A 616 10.30 -11.59 24.96
N ALA A 617 9.18 -11.56 25.69
CA ALA A 617 8.40 -12.75 26.02
C ALA A 617 7.39 -13.18 24.94
N LEU A 618 6.96 -12.30 24.02
CA LEU A 618 5.90 -12.56 23.00
C LEU A 618 6.18 -11.94 21.62
N ALA A 619 5.82 -12.66 20.54
CA ALA A 619 6.18 -12.32 19.16
C ALA A 619 5.05 -11.73 18.27
N ASN A 620 4.40 -10.61 18.68
CA ASN A 620 3.48 -9.73 17.90
C ASN A 620 1.95 -9.85 18.17
N TYR A 621 1.28 -8.70 18.39
CA TYR A 621 -0.15 -8.62 18.78
C TYR A 621 -0.87 -7.33 18.29
N LEU A 622 -0.46 -6.72 17.16
CA LEU A 622 -0.79 -5.31 16.89
C LEU A 622 -1.96 -5.04 15.92
N GLU A 623 -2.48 -6.03 15.20
CA GLU A 623 -3.37 -5.72 14.06
C GLU A 623 -4.82 -5.37 14.44
N HIS A 624 -5.34 -5.91 15.54
CA HIS A 624 -6.77 -5.81 15.88
C HIS A 624 -7.16 -4.63 16.79
N PHE A 625 -6.19 -3.85 17.27
CA PHE A 625 -6.45 -2.81 18.29
C PHE A 625 -7.15 -1.56 17.74
N PHE A 626 -6.87 -1.17 16.49
CA PHE A 626 -7.52 -0.04 15.83
C PHE A 626 -7.72 -0.35 14.34
N ALA A 627 -8.97 -0.26 13.88
CA ALA A 627 -9.39 -0.55 12.51
C ALA A 627 -10.42 0.49 12.01
N GLU A 628 -10.99 0.26 10.82
CA GLU A 628 -11.95 1.20 10.21
C GLU A 628 -13.18 1.46 11.08
N ALA A 629 -13.73 0.43 11.73
CA ALA A 629 -14.89 0.56 12.63
C ALA A 629 -14.58 1.48 13.84
N ASP A 630 -13.34 1.45 14.34
CA ASP A 630 -12.90 2.33 15.42
C ASP A 630 -12.91 3.80 14.96
N ALA A 631 -12.38 4.08 13.77
CA ALA A 631 -12.35 5.43 13.22
C ALA A 631 -13.76 5.95 12.90
N GLN A 632 -14.65 5.09 12.40
CA GLN A 632 -16.06 5.44 12.16
C GLN A 632 -16.78 5.77 13.48
N PHE A 633 -16.59 4.96 14.52
CA PHE A 633 -17.12 5.23 15.85
C PHE A 633 -16.59 6.57 16.40
N PHE A 634 -15.27 6.77 16.33
CA PHE A 634 -14.63 7.99 16.78
C PHE A 634 -15.20 9.24 16.07
N LYS A 635 -15.36 9.16 14.75
CA LYS A 635 -15.98 10.22 13.94
C LYS A 635 -17.43 10.47 14.33
N SER A 636 -18.20 9.42 14.66
CA SER A 636 -19.60 9.53 15.07
C SER A 636 -19.80 10.33 16.37
N LEU A 637 -18.74 10.47 17.18
CA LEU A 637 -18.75 11.30 18.38
C LEU A 637 -18.51 12.79 18.09
N GLY A 638 -18.21 13.16 16.84
CA GLY A 638 -17.82 14.52 16.45
C GLY A 638 -16.34 14.84 16.65
N LEU A 639 -15.53 13.86 17.08
CA LEU A 639 -14.11 14.04 17.30
C LEU A 639 -13.34 14.04 15.98
N ASN A 640 -12.18 14.70 15.95
CA ASN A 640 -11.46 15.01 14.71
C ASN A 640 -9.94 14.80 14.76
N CYS A 641 -9.39 14.30 15.87
CA CYS A 641 -7.95 14.08 16.00
C CYS A 641 -7.61 12.79 16.77
N ILE A 642 -6.68 11.97 16.27
CA ILE A 642 -6.10 10.83 16.99
C ILE A 642 -4.62 11.11 17.26
N ARG A 643 -4.21 11.12 18.53
CA ARG A 643 -2.79 11.23 18.92
C ARG A 643 -2.20 9.82 18.99
N ILE A 644 -1.33 9.48 18.04
CA ILE A 644 -0.73 8.14 17.92
C ILE A 644 0.56 8.10 18.71
N ALA A 645 0.53 7.47 19.88
CA ALA A 645 1.71 7.22 20.68
C ALA A 645 2.58 6.14 20.03
N ILE A 646 3.83 6.47 19.76
CA ILE A 646 4.81 5.57 19.13
C ILE A 646 6.02 5.32 20.03
N ASN A 647 6.52 4.09 19.99
CA ASN A 647 7.77 3.68 20.62
C ASN A 647 8.86 3.52 19.56
N TYR A 648 10.03 4.15 19.77
CA TYR A 648 11.16 4.11 18.81
C TYR A 648 11.57 2.69 18.42
N ARG A 649 11.35 1.70 19.32
CA ARG A 649 11.67 0.28 19.11
C ARG A 649 10.88 -0.36 17.97
N HIS A 650 9.81 0.25 17.49
CA HIS A 650 9.12 -0.19 16.28
C HIS A 650 9.91 0.12 15.01
N PHE A 651 10.73 1.15 15.04
CA PHE A 651 11.40 1.68 13.86
C PHE A 651 12.86 1.28 13.83
N GLU A 652 13.59 1.46 14.93
CA GLU A 652 15.04 1.28 14.98
C GLU A 652 15.42 -0.11 15.50
N ASP A 653 16.45 -0.72 14.90
CA ASP A 653 17.12 -1.89 15.45
C ASP A 653 18.11 -1.48 16.55
N ASP A 654 17.82 -1.84 17.79
CA ASP A 654 18.69 -1.54 18.94
C ASP A 654 20.07 -2.22 18.85
N SER A 655 20.17 -3.36 18.14
CA SER A 655 21.44 -4.05 17.91
C SER A 655 22.27 -3.37 16.81
N ASN A 656 21.61 -2.59 15.94
CA ASN A 656 22.22 -1.86 14.84
C ASN A 656 21.67 -0.42 14.82
N PRO A 657 22.11 0.45 15.75
CA PRO A 657 21.57 1.80 15.86
C PRO A 657 21.59 2.57 14.54
N ARG A 658 20.55 3.36 14.29
CA ARG A 658 20.28 4.10 13.05
C ARG A 658 20.04 3.21 11.83
N VAL A 659 19.62 1.96 12.06
CA VAL A 659 19.10 1.07 11.02
C VAL A 659 17.62 0.84 11.27
N LEU A 660 16.82 1.02 10.21
CA LEU A 660 15.39 0.76 10.25
C LEU A 660 15.12 -0.74 10.22
N LYS A 661 14.17 -1.20 11.04
CA LYS A 661 13.62 -2.55 10.96
C LYS A 661 12.81 -2.73 9.67
N PRO A 662 12.76 -3.96 9.11
CA PRO A 662 11.83 -4.27 8.03
C PRO A 662 10.39 -3.92 8.44
N ASN A 663 9.64 -3.29 7.53
CA ASN A 663 8.24 -2.88 7.76
C ASN A 663 8.03 -1.90 8.93
N ALA A 664 9.06 -1.16 9.36
CA ALA A 664 9.01 -0.20 10.48
C ALA A 664 7.78 0.75 10.49
N PHE A 665 7.28 1.12 9.31
CA PHE A 665 6.17 2.08 9.17
C PHE A 665 4.82 1.45 8.85
N ALA A 666 4.74 0.15 8.53
CA ALA A 666 3.54 -0.47 7.96
C ALA A 666 2.30 -0.31 8.86
N HIS A 667 2.47 -0.43 10.17
CA HIS A 667 1.41 -0.21 11.14
C HIS A 667 0.97 1.26 11.17
N LEU A 668 1.92 2.19 11.32
CA LEU A 668 1.65 3.63 11.38
C LEU A 668 0.94 4.13 10.11
N ASP A 669 1.43 3.73 8.92
CA ASP A 669 0.82 4.07 7.63
C ASP A 669 -0.64 3.63 7.54
N ARG A 670 -0.94 2.41 8.03
CA ARG A 670 -2.29 1.84 8.03
C ARG A 670 -3.25 2.68 8.87
N VAL A 671 -2.87 3.07 10.08
CA VAL A 671 -3.77 3.85 10.96
C VAL A 671 -3.91 5.29 10.49
N ILE A 672 -2.85 5.92 9.98
CA ILE A 672 -2.95 7.24 9.34
C ILE A 672 -3.92 7.18 8.16
N SER A 673 -3.81 6.16 7.29
CA SER A 673 -4.71 5.97 6.14
C SER A 673 -6.16 5.75 6.55
N ILE A 674 -6.41 4.97 7.62
CA ILE A 674 -7.75 4.76 8.17
C ILE A 674 -8.33 6.08 8.70
N CYS A 675 -7.57 6.84 9.49
CA CYS A 675 -8.01 8.13 10.03
C CYS A 675 -8.30 9.14 8.90
N ALA A 676 -7.42 9.20 7.90
CA ALA A 676 -7.58 10.02 6.71
C ALA A 676 -8.89 9.71 5.96
N SER A 677 -9.23 8.43 5.79
CA SER A 677 -10.49 8.01 5.15
C SER A 677 -11.76 8.51 5.86
N GLN A 678 -11.67 8.77 7.16
CA GLN A 678 -12.76 9.25 8.01
C GLN A 678 -12.69 10.75 8.32
N SER A 679 -11.78 11.48 7.66
CA SER A 679 -11.51 12.88 7.91
C SER A 679 -11.16 13.17 9.38
N ILE A 680 -10.20 12.42 9.91
CA ILE A 680 -9.64 12.53 11.26
C ILE A 680 -8.15 12.87 11.10
N TYR A 681 -7.72 13.97 11.70
CA TYR A 681 -6.30 14.32 11.79
C TYR A 681 -5.55 13.35 12.70
N THR A 682 -4.24 13.23 12.49
CA THR A 682 -3.36 12.45 13.35
C THR A 682 -2.22 13.31 13.89
N ILE A 683 -1.79 13.05 15.12
CA ILE A 683 -0.55 13.61 15.67
C ILE A 683 0.37 12.43 15.94
N ILE A 684 1.55 12.43 15.34
CA ILE A 684 2.56 11.40 15.62
C ILE A 684 3.32 11.82 16.88
N ASP A 685 3.24 11.00 17.92
CA ASP A 685 3.74 11.31 19.24
C ASP A 685 4.86 10.36 19.67
N MET A 686 6.10 10.88 19.75
CA MET A 686 7.23 10.10 20.25
C MET A 686 7.12 9.91 21.76
N HIS A 687 6.45 8.83 22.11
CA HIS A 687 6.06 8.55 23.47
C HIS A 687 7.13 7.71 24.21
N SER A 688 7.94 6.95 23.48
CA SER A 688 9.16 6.34 24.00
C SER A 688 10.36 6.65 23.09
N ALA A 689 11.26 7.50 23.58
CA ALA A 689 12.54 7.80 22.95
C ALA A 689 13.64 6.80 23.38
N PRO A 690 14.73 6.63 22.59
CA PRO A 690 15.87 5.80 22.99
C PRO A 690 16.34 6.10 24.41
N GLY A 691 16.44 5.08 25.26
CA GLY A 691 16.87 5.23 26.66
C GLY A 691 15.85 5.84 27.64
N GLY A 692 14.64 6.18 27.20
CA GLY A 692 13.54 6.67 28.03
C GLY A 692 13.75 8.10 28.55
N GLN A 693 12.93 9.04 28.09
CA GLN A 693 13.01 10.47 28.41
C GLN A 693 12.57 10.84 29.83
N SER A 694 11.89 9.93 30.54
CA SER A 694 11.31 10.19 31.87
C SER A 694 11.52 9.05 32.87
N GLY A 695 11.83 7.84 32.38
CA GLY A 695 12.06 6.64 33.18
C GLY A 695 10.76 5.91 33.60
N GLY A 696 10.80 4.59 33.64
CA GLY A 696 9.65 3.74 33.97
C GLY A 696 8.78 3.36 32.77
N TRP A 697 7.57 2.88 33.07
CA TRP A 697 6.72 2.12 32.15
C TRP A 697 6.18 2.91 30.95
N HIS A 698 5.70 4.15 31.14
CA HIS A 698 5.10 4.97 30.08
C HIS A 698 6.05 5.29 28.92
N CYS A 699 7.34 5.49 29.19
CA CYS A 699 8.36 5.67 28.16
C CYS A 699 9.17 4.38 27.89
N ASP A 700 8.60 3.21 28.19
CA ASP A 700 9.20 1.89 28.00
C ASP A 700 10.66 1.75 28.51
N SER A 701 10.90 2.25 29.74
CA SER A 701 12.21 2.21 30.38
C SER A 701 12.18 1.33 31.63
N GLY A 702 12.93 0.23 31.61
CA GLY A 702 13.05 -0.70 32.74
C GLY A 702 13.76 -0.14 33.97
N THR A 703 14.06 1.16 33.99
CA THR A 703 14.74 1.82 35.11
C THR A 703 14.03 3.12 35.48
N HIS A 704 14.20 3.53 36.74
CA HIS A 704 13.74 4.83 37.24
C HIS A 704 14.63 6.00 36.79
N ILE A 705 15.68 5.74 36.01
CA ILE A 705 16.63 6.74 35.52
C ILE A 705 16.33 7.01 34.04
N ALA A 706 16.09 8.27 33.70
CA ALA A 706 15.96 8.70 32.31
C ALA A 706 17.33 8.74 31.62
N ASN A 707 17.70 7.65 30.95
CA ASN A 707 19.02 7.51 30.32
C ASN A 707 19.16 8.38 29.05
N PHE A 708 18.05 8.77 28.43
CA PHE A 708 18.04 9.70 27.30
C PHE A 708 18.86 10.99 27.56
N TRP A 709 18.77 11.56 28.77
CA TRP A 709 19.51 12.78 29.15
C TRP A 709 20.98 12.54 29.52
N ARG A 710 21.37 11.27 29.68
CA ARG A 710 22.73 10.88 30.10
C ARG A 710 23.62 10.49 28.93
N HIS A 711 23.02 10.04 27.83
CA HIS A 711 23.74 9.53 26.69
C HIS A 711 23.38 10.33 25.45
N LYS A 712 24.35 11.11 24.95
CA LYS A 712 24.19 11.90 23.74
C LYS A 712 23.77 11.04 22.54
N ASP A 713 24.26 9.81 22.44
CA ASP A 713 23.91 8.90 21.34
C ASP A 713 22.40 8.63 21.27
N TYR A 714 21.70 8.51 22.40
CA TYR A 714 20.24 8.35 22.41
C TYR A 714 19.51 9.57 21.85
N GLN A 715 20.03 10.78 22.12
CA GLN A 715 19.50 12.02 21.53
C GLN A 715 19.78 12.06 20.02
N ASP A 716 20.96 11.63 19.59
CA ASP A 716 21.35 11.59 18.18
C ASP A 716 20.54 10.56 17.38
N ARG A 717 20.19 9.43 18.01
CA ARG A 717 19.29 8.42 17.44
C ARG A 717 17.87 8.94 17.30
N LEU A 718 17.37 9.69 18.29
CA LEU A 718 16.07 10.33 18.20
C LEU A 718 16.03 11.39 17.07
N VAL A 719 17.07 12.21 16.94
CA VAL A 719 17.20 13.18 15.83
C VAL A 719 17.14 12.47 14.48
N TRP A 720 17.95 11.42 14.31
CA TRP A 720 17.94 10.61 13.10
C TRP A 720 16.55 10.04 12.80
N LEU A 721 15.87 9.48 13.80
CA LEU A 721 14.54 8.89 13.61
C LEU A 721 13.51 9.96 13.21
N TRP A 722 13.58 11.16 13.78
CA TRP A 722 12.71 12.26 13.37
C TRP A 722 13.01 12.76 11.96
N GLU A 723 14.25 12.76 11.50
CA GLU A 723 14.57 13.04 10.10
C GLU A 723 13.91 12.02 9.16
N VAL A 724 13.95 10.73 9.53
CA VAL A 724 13.29 9.67 8.76
C VAL A 724 11.76 9.86 8.75
N ILE A 725 11.14 10.09 9.91
CA ILE A 725 9.69 10.29 10.04
C ILE A 725 9.25 11.52 9.25
N ALA A 726 9.93 12.67 9.42
CA ALA A 726 9.62 13.90 8.70
C ALA A 726 9.74 13.70 7.19
N ASN A 727 10.80 13.03 6.71
CA ASN A 727 10.97 12.81 5.28
C ASN A 727 9.86 11.94 4.67
N ARG A 728 9.34 10.98 5.44
CA ARG A 728 8.25 10.10 5.00
C ARG A 728 6.92 10.85 4.91
N TYR A 729 6.64 11.73 5.87
CA TYR A 729 5.30 12.26 6.09
C TYR A 729 5.09 13.74 5.74
N LYS A 730 6.14 14.47 5.34
CA LYS A 730 6.11 15.92 5.02
C LYS A 730 5.00 16.43 4.08
N ASP A 731 4.41 15.55 3.26
CA ASP A 731 3.37 15.91 2.30
C ASP A 731 1.96 15.42 2.70
N ASP A 732 1.80 14.73 3.83
CA ASP A 732 0.52 14.16 4.27
C ASP A 732 -0.29 15.15 5.13
N LYS A 733 -1.32 15.75 4.51
CA LYS A 733 -2.19 16.75 5.15
C LYS A 733 -3.05 16.21 6.30
N TRP A 734 -3.21 14.89 6.44
CA TRP A 734 -3.97 14.30 7.55
C TRP A 734 -3.14 14.13 8.82
N ILE A 735 -1.86 14.48 8.76
CA ILE A 735 -1.05 14.67 9.96
C ILE A 735 -1.19 16.15 10.35
N ALA A 736 -1.73 16.40 11.55
CA ALA A 736 -1.78 17.74 12.12
C ALA A 736 -0.39 18.21 12.56
N GLY A 737 0.46 17.28 13.00
CA GLY A 737 1.83 17.58 13.39
C GLY A 737 2.55 16.47 14.13
N TYR A 738 3.72 16.84 14.66
CA TYR A 738 4.66 15.95 15.33
C TYR A 738 4.86 16.38 16.78
N ASN A 739 4.59 15.49 17.73
CA ASN A 739 4.93 15.69 19.13
C ASN A 739 6.28 15.04 19.41
N LEU A 740 7.32 15.87 19.52
CA LEU A 740 8.70 15.42 19.36
C LEU A 740 9.20 14.53 20.50
N ILE A 741 8.74 14.79 21.72
CA ILE A 741 9.05 14.03 22.93
C ILE A 741 7.87 14.20 23.90
N ASN A 742 7.22 13.09 24.28
CA ASN A 742 6.20 13.08 25.33
C ASN A 742 6.81 13.19 26.74
N GLU A 743 6.24 14.02 27.60
CA GLU A 743 6.52 14.07 29.05
C GLU A 743 8.03 14.04 29.44
N PRO A 744 8.91 14.89 28.86
CA PRO A 744 10.33 14.88 29.21
C PRO A 744 10.54 15.17 30.71
N ALA A 745 11.48 14.46 31.33
CA ALA A 745 11.94 14.72 32.69
C ALA A 745 13.46 14.90 32.74
N ASP A 746 13.92 16.07 32.31
CA ASP A 746 15.32 16.49 32.32
C ASP A 746 15.79 16.89 33.73
N PRO A 747 16.78 16.19 34.33
CA PRO A 747 17.26 16.46 35.69
C PRO A 747 18.31 17.59 35.80
N SER A 748 18.64 18.30 34.71
CA SER A 748 19.80 19.21 34.63
C SER A 748 19.83 20.35 35.67
N GLU A 749 18.68 20.73 36.24
CA GLU A 749 18.60 21.74 37.32
C GLU A 749 18.98 21.20 38.71
N PHE A 750 18.88 19.89 38.91
CA PHE A 750 19.00 19.23 40.23
C PHE A 750 20.41 18.66 40.53
N GLY A 751 21.44 19.13 39.83
CA GLY A 751 22.84 18.98 40.28
C GLY A 751 23.74 18.02 39.49
N ARG A 752 23.51 17.76 38.18
CA ARG A 752 24.50 17.06 37.33
C ARG A 752 24.80 17.79 36.01
N THR A 753 26.11 18.04 35.82
CA THR A 753 26.94 18.36 34.63
C THR A 753 26.71 19.66 33.86
N ASP A 754 27.65 20.60 34.02
CA ASP A 754 28.63 21.11 33.03
C ASP A 754 28.20 21.46 31.58
N VAL A 755 26.92 21.69 31.28
CA VAL A 755 26.51 22.25 29.98
C VAL A 755 26.42 23.78 30.09
N GLY A 756 27.54 24.45 29.80
CA GLY A 756 27.57 25.89 29.59
C GLY A 756 26.95 26.22 28.23
N GLY A 757 25.86 27.00 28.22
CA GLY A 757 25.41 27.66 27.00
C GLY A 757 26.49 28.62 26.46
N GLN A 758 26.42 28.97 25.18
CA GLN A 758 27.39 29.87 24.51
C GLN A 758 27.57 31.23 25.22
N ASP A 759 26.64 31.60 26.10
CA ASP A 759 26.64 32.86 26.85
C ASP A 759 26.91 32.70 28.37
N GLY A 760 27.31 31.52 28.84
CA GLY A 760 27.57 31.26 30.27
C GLY A 760 26.31 31.14 31.14
N LYS A 761 25.11 31.17 30.57
CA LYS A 761 23.84 30.84 31.25
C LYS A 761 23.58 29.33 31.20
N ARG A 762 23.10 28.77 32.30
CA ARG A 762 22.71 27.35 32.42
C ARG A 762 21.39 27.16 31.68
N GLN A 763 21.39 26.40 30.59
CA GLN A 763 20.19 26.11 29.78
C GLN A 763 19.76 24.67 30.00
N LEU A 764 18.45 24.42 30.06
CA LEU A 764 17.91 23.07 30.16
C LEU A 764 18.31 22.22 28.95
N GLN A 765 18.62 20.94 29.17
CA GLN A 765 18.90 20.01 28.08
C GLN A 765 17.66 19.77 27.21
N VAL A 766 16.45 19.78 27.78
CA VAL A 766 15.23 19.64 26.95
C VAL A 766 15.15 20.73 25.86
N VAL A 767 15.54 21.98 26.19
CA VAL A 767 15.53 23.08 25.22
C VAL A 767 16.60 22.86 24.14
N LEU A 768 17.81 22.46 24.53
CA LEU A 768 18.90 22.16 23.59
C LEU A 768 18.56 20.99 22.65
N VAL A 769 17.88 19.97 23.17
CA VAL A 769 17.41 18.85 22.36
C VAL A 769 16.29 19.28 21.42
N TYR A 770 15.34 20.11 21.88
CA TYR A 770 14.31 20.68 21.00
C TYR A 770 14.89 21.54 19.88
N ASP A 771 15.91 22.36 20.14
CA ASP A 771 16.58 23.11 19.07
C ASP A 771 17.08 22.16 17.96
N ARG A 772 17.74 21.07 18.34
CA ARG A 772 18.27 20.08 17.40
C ARG A 772 17.17 19.33 16.65
N LEU A 773 16.11 18.93 17.35
CA LEU A 773 15.00 18.19 16.75
C LEU A 773 14.18 19.07 15.80
N VAL A 774 13.84 20.28 16.22
CA VAL A 774 13.12 21.25 15.38
C VAL A 774 13.96 21.62 14.17
N GLU A 775 15.26 21.88 14.33
CA GLU A 775 16.15 22.15 13.20
C GLU A 775 16.19 20.97 12.21
N ALA A 776 16.33 19.74 12.73
CA ALA A 776 16.39 18.54 11.89
C ALA A 776 15.08 18.30 11.12
N VAL A 777 13.93 18.42 11.79
CA VAL A 777 12.62 18.30 11.13
C VAL A 777 12.40 19.42 10.13
N ARG A 778 12.68 20.68 10.48
CA ARG A 778 12.44 21.84 9.62
C ARG A 778 13.34 21.90 8.38
N LYS A 779 14.50 21.21 8.39
CA LYS A 779 15.30 20.99 7.17
C LYS A 779 14.58 20.14 6.12
N ILE A 780 13.57 19.37 6.52
CA ILE A 780 12.88 18.38 5.68
C ILE A 780 11.40 18.73 5.49
N ASP A 781 10.76 19.24 6.54
CA ASP A 781 9.33 19.52 6.66
C ASP A 781 9.08 20.86 7.35
N ASP A 782 8.69 21.84 6.54
CA ASP A 782 8.37 23.20 6.97
C ASP A 782 6.87 23.45 7.22
N LYS A 783 6.01 22.44 7.04
CA LYS A 783 4.54 22.62 7.01
C LYS A 783 3.86 22.13 8.29
N HIS A 784 4.25 20.98 8.81
CA HIS A 784 3.56 20.36 9.95
C HIS A 784 3.79 21.11 11.26
N ILE A 785 2.80 21.13 12.16
CA ILE A 785 2.93 21.72 13.49
C ILE A 785 3.92 20.90 14.32
N ILE A 786 4.77 21.56 15.09
CA ILE A 786 5.57 20.91 16.12
C ILE A 786 4.89 21.08 17.48
N PHE A 787 4.57 19.97 18.15
CA PHE A 787 4.06 19.95 19.51
C PHE A 787 5.21 19.70 20.49
N LEU A 788 5.41 20.63 21.44
CA LEU A 788 6.50 20.62 22.41
C LEU A 788 5.97 20.52 23.84
N ASP A 789 6.42 19.52 24.57
CA ASP A 789 6.03 19.28 25.96
C ASP A 789 6.90 20.07 26.93
N GLY A 790 6.31 20.42 28.08
CA GLY A 790 7.05 21.02 29.19
C GLY A 790 7.96 20.00 29.87
N ASN A 791 8.97 20.47 30.60
CA ASN A 791 9.77 19.59 31.44
C ASN A 791 8.93 19.06 32.63
N THR A 792 9.47 18.08 33.35
CA THR A 792 8.82 17.44 34.51
C THR A 792 7.44 16.88 34.15
N PHE A 793 7.37 16.00 33.14
CA PHE A 793 6.13 15.37 32.66
C PHE A 793 5.11 16.39 32.14
N ALA A 794 5.53 17.25 31.21
CA ALA A 794 4.69 18.27 30.58
C ALA A 794 4.09 19.31 31.56
N ALA A 795 4.65 19.43 32.78
CA ALA A 795 4.09 20.26 33.85
C ALA A 795 4.78 21.61 34.05
N ASP A 796 5.98 21.81 33.49
CA ASP A 796 6.80 22.99 33.76
C ASP A 796 7.49 23.56 32.50
N PHE A 797 7.11 24.78 32.14
CA PHE A 797 7.72 25.58 31.08
C PHE A 797 8.50 26.80 31.62
N THR A 798 8.54 27.02 32.93
CA THR A 798 9.00 28.28 33.54
C THR A 798 10.45 28.63 33.23
N GLN A 799 11.25 27.63 32.85
CA GLN A 799 12.68 27.73 32.57
C GLN A 799 13.00 27.70 31.06
N PHE A 800 11.97 27.68 30.20
CA PHE A 800 12.14 27.84 28.76
C PHE A 800 12.49 29.30 28.43
N PRO A 801 13.29 29.55 27.37
CA PRO A 801 13.80 30.89 27.10
C PRO A 801 12.72 31.82 26.51
N ASP A 802 12.83 33.12 26.80
CA ASP A 802 11.85 34.12 26.37
C ASP A 802 11.83 34.37 24.86
N ASP A 803 12.92 34.05 24.16
CA ASP A 803 13.01 34.17 22.70
C ASP A 803 12.13 33.16 21.94
N VAL A 804 11.50 32.20 22.65
CA VAL A 804 10.43 31.36 22.09
C VAL A 804 9.29 32.22 21.55
N ALA A 805 8.90 33.29 22.26
CA ALA A 805 7.87 34.23 21.80
C ALA A 805 8.30 35.05 20.55
N GLN A 806 9.61 35.09 20.26
CA GLN A 806 10.19 35.78 19.11
C GLN A 806 10.36 34.84 17.91
N GLY A 807 9.85 33.61 17.99
CA GLY A 807 9.87 32.65 16.90
C GLY A 807 11.08 31.71 16.89
N ARG A 808 11.68 31.40 18.05
CA ARG A 808 12.75 30.39 18.18
C ARG A 808 12.42 29.08 17.45
N TRP A 809 11.17 28.62 17.58
CA TRP A 809 10.64 27.45 16.87
C TRP A 809 9.43 27.86 16.03
N SER A 810 9.53 27.69 14.70
CA SER A 810 8.45 28.06 13.79
C SER A 810 7.32 27.04 13.80
N ASN A 811 6.08 27.56 13.69
CA ASN A 811 4.86 26.76 13.59
C ASN A 811 4.77 25.69 14.71
N ALA A 812 4.84 26.14 15.96
CA ALA A 812 4.91 25.28 17.14
C ALA A 812 3.78 25.56 18.13
N ALA A 813 3.24 24.50 18.73
CA ALA A 813 2.26 24.51 19.82
C ALA A 813 2.86 23.82 21.06
N PHE A 814 2.44 24.26 22.25
CA PHE A 814 2.98 23.79 23.52
C PHE A 814 1.98 22.88 24.23
N SER A 815 2.42 21.66 24.50
CA SER A 815 1.61 20.59 25.07
C SER A 815 1.68 20.62 26.60
N ILE A 816 0.53 20.83 27.24
CA ILE A 816 0.33 20.60 28.68
C ILE A 816 -0.37 19.26 28.89
N HIS A 817 -0.16 18.62 30.04
CA HIS A 817 -0.95 17.48 30.47
C HIS A 817 -1.81 17.85 31.68
N ASP A 818 -3.14 17.87 31.50
CA ASP A 818 -4.09 18.33 32.51
C ASP A 818 -4.85 17.22 33.26
N TYR A 819 -4.11 16.31 33.88
CA TYR A 819 -4.66 15.35 34.81
C TYR A 819 -5.15 16.02 36.11
N ALA A 820 -6.43 15.88 36.41
CA ALA A 820 -7.06 16.38 37.63
C ALA A 820 -6.98 15.34 38.76
N VAL A 821 -6.55 15.76 39.96
CA VAL A 821 -6.40 14.86 41.13
C VAL A 821 -7.70 14.15 41.52
N TYR A 822 -8.85 14.76 41.27
CA TYR A 822 -10.17 14.18 41.52
C TYR A 822 -10.56 13.07 40.54
N GLY A 823 -9.81 12.91 39.45
CA GLY A 823 -9.94 11.81 38.49
C GLY A 823 -9.29 10.50 38.94
N PHE A 824 -8.60 10.47 40.08
CA PHE A 824 -7.79 9.33 40.53
C PHE A 824 -8.31 8.73 41.86
N PRO A 825 -7.97 7.46 42.17
CA PRO A 825 -8.37 6.82 43.43
C PRO A 825 -7.90 7.57 44.69
N ASN A 826 -6.65 8.03 44.73
CA ASN A 826 -6.06 8.75 45.86
C ASN A 826 -6.44 10.23 45.93
N SER A 827 -7.66 10.58 45.48
CA SER A 827 -8.16 11.96 45.54
C SER A 827 -8.38 12.45 46.99
N PRO A 828 -8.32 13.77 47.26
CA PRO A 828 -8.58 14.31 48.61
C PRO A 828 -10.00 14.06 49.13
N GLY A 829 -10.93 13.64 48.27
CA GLY A 829 -12.34 13.38 48.58
C GLY A 829 -13.17 13.27 47.30
N ARG A 830 -14.42 12.84 47.43
CA ARG A 830 -15.34 12.68 46.28
C ARG A 830 -15.60 14.02 45.59
N TYR A 831 -15.54 14.04 44.27
CA TYR A 831 -15.89 15.22 43.49
C TYR A 831 -17.41 15.41 43.43
N VAL A 832 -17.89 16.55 43.94
CA VAL A 832 -19.31 16.91 43.93
C VAL A 832 -19.58 18.13 43.06
N GLY A 833 -18.53 18.78 42.54
CA GLY A 833 -18.62 20.00 41.75
C GLY A 833 -18.91 21.24 42.59
N SER A 834 -18.39 21.29 43.82
CA SER A 834 -18.47 22.51 44.64
C SER A 834 -17.61 23.62 44.03
N GLU A 835 -17.92 24.88 44.35
CA GLU A 835 -17.15 26.04 43.86
C GLU A 835 -15.66 25.93 44.21
N GLU A 836 -15.31 25.47 45.41
CA GLU A 836 -13.91 25.24 45.81
C GLU A 836 -13.21 24.19 44.94
N GLN A 837 -13.91 23.09 44.60
CA GLN A 837 -13.37 22.04 43.76
C GLN A 837 -13.18 22.52 42.31
N LYS A 838 -14.16 23.26 41.78
CA LYS A 838 -14.09 23.88 40.44
C LYS A 838 -12.98 24.93 40.36
N GLU A 839 -12.87 25.79 41.37
CA GLU A 839 -11.80 26.78 41.48
C GLU A 839 -10.42 26.11 41.52
N ARG A 840 -10.30 24.95 42.18
CA ARG A 840 -9.07 24.16 42.18
C ARG A 840 -8.71 23.60 40.80
N LEU A 841 -9.70 23.10 40.04
CA LEU A 841 -9.48 22.66 38.66
C LEU A 841 -8.97 23.83 37.81
N LEU A 842 -9.65 24.97 37.87
CA LEU A 842 -9.29 26.18 37.13
C LEU A 842 -7.88 26.67 37.49
N LYS A 843 -7.55 26.82 38.77
CA LYS A 843 -6.21 27.25 39.21
C LYS A 843 -5.10 26.31 38.75
N THR A 844 -5.37 25.01 38.71
CA THR A 844 -4.38 24.02 38.28
C THR A 844 -4.12 24.13 36.78
N TYR A 845 -5.19 24.30 36.01
CA TYR A 845 -5.16 24.54 34.57
C TYR A 845 -4.43 25.84 34.21
N GLU A 846 -4.83 26.96 34.81
CA GLU A 846 -4.21 28.29 34.59
C GLU A 846 -2.71 28.26 34.93
N ARG A 847 -2.32 27.64 36.04
CA ARG A 847 -0.91 27.52 36.43
C ARG A 847 -0.06 26.80 35.36
N LYS A 848 -0.59 25.75 34.73
CA LYS A 848 0.14 24.98 33.69
C LYS A 848 0.30 25.79 32.40
N ARG A 849 -0.65 26.70 32.13
CA ARG A 849 -0.66 27.53 30.92
C ARG A 849 0.02 28.88 31.05
N GLN A 850 0.15 29.38 32.28
CA GLN A 850 0.57 30.75 32.58
C GLN A 850 1.76 31.21 31.74
N TRP A 851 2.82 30.39 31.64
CA TRP A 851 4.03 30.76 30.89
C TRP A 851 3.77 30.99 29.40
N MET A 852 2.92 30.16 28.79
CA MET A 852 2.52 30.27 27.38
C MET A 852 1.56 31.43 27.15
N ASP A 853 0.60 31.62 28.05
CA ASP A 853 -0.39 32.68 27.97
C ASP A 853 0.27 34.07 28.09
N ASP A 854 1.23 34.23 29.02
CA ASP A 854 2.05 35.44 29.18
C ASP A 854 2.83 35.82 27.91
N ARG A 855 3.05 34.84 27.03
CA ARG A 855 3.85 34.96 25.80
C ARG A 855 3.00 34.87 24.52
N GLY A 856 1.68 34.73 24.64
CA GLY A 856 0.78 34.61 23.49
C GLY A 856 1.03 33.37 22.62
N LEU A 857 1.46 32.27 23.22
CA LEU A 857 1.79 31.03 22.52
C LEU A 857 0.57 30.10 22.39
N CYS A 858 0.53 29.30 21.33
CA CYS A 858 -0.53 28.31 21.13
C CYS A 858 -0.38 27.15 22.13
N VAL A 859 -1.44 26.85 22.87
CA VAL A 859 -1.48 25.77 23.86
C VAL A 859 -2.33 24.62 23.32
N TRP A 860 -1.89 23.40 23.59
CA TRP A 860 -2.58 22.15 23.32
C TRP A 860 -2.57 21.31 24.61
N ASN A 861 -3.66 20.60 24.91
CA ASN A 861 -3.67 19.64 26.01
C ASN A 861 -3.46 18.22 25.47
N GLY A 862 -2.25 17.70 25.58
CA GLY A 862 -1.87 16.40 25.02
C GLY A 862 -2.53 15.22 25.71
N GLU A 863 -2.75 15.35 27.02
CA GLU A 863 -3.30 14.28 27.83
C GLU A 863 -4.08 14.80 29.04
N TRP A 864 -5.23 14.19 29.27
CA TRP A 864 -6.05 14.39 30.46
C TRP A 864 -7.06 13.25 30.58
N GLY A 865 -7.83 13.23 31.65
CA GLY A 865 -8.90 12.26 31.87
C GLY A 865 -8.76 11.50 33.18
N PRO A 866 -9.85 10.89 33.68
CA PRO A 866 -9.84 10.13 34.93
C PRO A 866 -9.49 8.66 34.68
N VAL A 867 -9.23 7.94 35.77
CA VAL A 867 -9.27 6.48 35.85
C VAL A 867 -10.64 6.06 36.31
N TYR A 868 -11.27 5.03 35.75
CA TYR A 868 -12.61 4.56 36.13
C TYR A 868 -12.56 3.34 37.06
N ALA A 869 -13.45 3.34 38.04
CA ALA A 869 -13.62 2.24 38.98
C ALA A 869 -14.39 1.10 38.29
N ARG A 870 -14.04 -0.13 38.64
CA ARG A 870 -14.60 -1.36 38.10
C ARG A 870 -15.15 -2.19 39.24
N LYS A 871 -16.38 -2.68 39.09
CA LYS A 871 -17.09 -3.43 40.15
C LYS A 871 -16.24 -4.54 40.79
N ASP A 872 -15.58 -5.34 39.95
CA ASP A 872 -14.80 -6.50 40.40
C ASP A 872 -13.52 -6.13 41.17
N PHE A 873 -13.03 -4.90 41.01
CA PHE A 873 -11.73 -4.46 41.54
C PHE A 873 -11.87 -3.44 42.69
N ASP A 874 -12.81 -2.50 42.54
CA ASP A 874 -12.95 -1.32 43.39
C ASP A 874 -14.12 -1.42 44.37
N GLY A 875 -15.01 -2.43 44.23
CA GLY A 875 -16.11 -2.68 45.15
C GLY A 875 -17.47 -2.15 44.66
N GLU A 876 -18.46 -2.16 45.55
CA GLU A 876 -19.86 -1.87 45.20
C GLU A 876 -20.13 -0.38 44.88
N ASP A 877 -19.30 0.55 45.36
CA ASP A 877 -19.48 1.98 45.11
C ASP A 877 -18.89 2.48 43.76
N TRP A 878 -18.42 1.55 42.92
CA TRP A 878 -17.77 1.85 41.64
C TRP A 878 -18.59 2.78 40.73
N ASN A 879 -19.93 2.66 40.75
CA ASN A 879 -20.79 3.48 39.93
C ASN A 879 -20.83 4.93 40.43
N GLU A 880 -20.97 5.15 41.75
CA GLU A 880 -20.93 6.52 42.31
C GLU A 880 -19.55 7.16 42.15
N VAL A 881 -18.47 6.36 42.22
CA VAL A 881 -17.12 6.83 41.91
C VAL A 881 -17.05 7.36 40.48
N ASN A 882 -17.58 6.59 39.51
CA ASN A 882 -17.53 6.94 38.10
C ASN A 882 -18.42 8.14 37.76
N GLU A 883 -19.61 8.26 38.37
CA GLU A 883 -20.45 9.45 38.21
C GLU A 883 -19.74 10.73 38.68
N ALA A 884 -19.00 10.67 39.79
CA ALA A 884 -18.20 11.81 40.24
C ALA A 884 -17.06 12.15 39.27
N ARG A 885 -16.40 11.14 38.70
CA ARG A 885 -15.32 11.32 37.72
C ARG A 885 -15.82 11.88 36.39
N LEU A 886 -17.03 11.50 35.96
CA LEU A 886 -17.68 12.10 34.78
C LEU A 886 -18.00 13.59 35.01
N LYS A 887 -18.32 14.01 36.24
CA LYS A 887 -18.45 15.44 36.58
C LYS A 887 -17.13 16.19 36.47
N VAL A 888 -16.01 15.57 36.87
CA VAL A 888 -14.67 16.15 36.67
C VAL A 888 -14.40 16.36 35.18
N VAL A 889 -14.67 15.34 34.36
CA VAL A 889 -14.51 15.41 32.89
C VAL A 889 -15.31 16.56 32.32
N LYS A 890 -16.58 16.68 32.71
CA LYS A 890 -17.47 17.75 32.27
C LYS A 890 -16.94 19.13 32.65
N ASP A 891 -16.56 19.34 33.91
CA ASP A 891 -16.08 20.65 34.38
C ASP A 891 -14.72 21.02 33.73
N GLN A 892 -13.85 20.05 33.43
CA GLN A 892 -12.62 20.31 32.65
C GLN A 892 -12.94 20.71 31.20
N LEU A 893 -13.88 20.02 30.54
CA LEU A 893 -14.30 20.39 29.18
C LEU A 893 -14.99 21.76 29.14
N GLU A 894 -15.72 22.16 30.18
CA GLU A 894 -16.27 23.52 30.29
C GLU A 894 -15.14 24.56 30.29
N ILE A 895 -14.04 24.31 31.01
CA ILE A 895 -12.84 25.17 31.01
C ILE A 895 -12.22 25.20 29.61
N TYR A 896 -11.95 24.03 29.01
CA TYR A 896 -11.30 23.96 27.69
C TYR A 896 -12.15 24.62 26.59
N ASN A 897 -13.47 24.44 26.63
CA ASN A 897 -14.38 25.01 25.65
C ASN A 897 -14.45 26.54 25.76
N LYS A 898 -14.43 27.09 27.00
CA LYS A 898 -14.35 28.53 27.23
C LYS A 898 -13.10 29.14 26.59
N ASP A 899 -11.99 28.44 26.70
CA ASP A 899 -10.70 28.89 26.19
C ASP A 899 -10.44 28.46 24.73
N ARG A 900 -11.39 27.73 24.12
CA ARG A 900 -11.24 27.12 22.79
C ARG A 900 -9.96 26.29 22.67
N LEU A 901 -9.59 25.60 23.75
CA LEU A 901 -8.38 24.82 23.82
C LEU A 901 -8.55 23.53 23.00
N SER A 902 -7.57 23.21 22.17
CA SER A 902 -7.47 21.92 21.51
C SER A 902 -6.94 20.86 22.51
N TRP A 903 -7.53 19.65 22.53
CA TRP A 903 -7.22 18.62 23.54
C TRP A 903 -7.26 17.18 23.00
N SER A 904 -6.56 16.28 23.70
CA SER A 904 -6.60 14.83 23.51
C SER A 904 -6.78 14.11 24.85
N ILE A 905 -7.87 13.35 25.01
CA ILE A 905 -8.12 12.57 26.23
C ILE A 905 -7.30 11.27 26.22
N TRP A 906 -6.74 10.87 27.37
CA TRP A 906 -6.13 9.56 27.57
C TRP A 906 -7.17 8.62 28.21
N LEU A 907 -7.72 7.63 27.49
CA LEU A 907 -7.32 7.15 26.16
C LEU A 907 -8.48 6.55 25.34
N TYR A 908 -8.19 6.12 24.11
CA TYR A 908 -9.18 5.54 23.20
C TYR A 908 -9.70 4.16 23.64
N LYS A 909 -8.82 3.15 23.80
CA LYS A 909 -9.22 1.74 24.01
C LYS A 909 -8.36 1.05 25.05
N ASP A 910 -8.96 0.25 25.94
CA ASP A 910 -8.21 -0.55 26.92
C ASP A 910 -9.00 -1.76 27.48
N ILE A 911 -8.52 -2.36 28.57
CA ILE A 911 -9.17 -3.44 29.32
C ILE A 911 -10.23 -2.97 30.35
N GLY A 912 -10.68 -1.71 30.29
CA GLY A 912 -11.77 -1.17 31.10
C GLY A 912 -11.36 -0.12 32.13
N PHE A 913 -10.17 0.46 32.04
CA PHE A 913 -9.59 1.32 33.08
C PHE A 913 -9.83 2.82 32.82
N GLN A 914 -9.43 3.35 31.67
CA GLN A 914 -9.55 4.74 31.22
C GLN A 914 -10.27 4.88 29.87
N GLY A 915 -10.25 3.85 29.03
CA GLY A 915 -10.68 3.88 27.63
C GLY A 915 -12.09 4.43 27.38
N MET A 916 -12.24 5.17 26.28
CA MET A 916 -13.54 5.55 25.68
C MET A 916 -14.35 4.32 25.26
N VAL A 917 -13.65 3.31 24.76
CA VAL A 917 -14.14 1.95 24.57
C VAL A 917 -13.25 1.00 25.34
N HIS A 918 -13.76 -0.15 25.72
CA HIS A 918 -12.94 -1.15 26.38
C HIS A 918 -13.34 -2.57 26.01
N VAL A 919 -12.39 -3.49 26.11
CA VAL A 919 -12.63 -4.91 25.84
C VAL A 919 -13.78 -5.43 26.72
N SER A 920 -14.72 -6.18 26.13
CA SER A 920 -15.81 -6.80 26.87
C SER A 920 -15.29 -7.83 27.88
N GLN A 921 -15.95 -7.92 29.04
CA GLN A 921 -15.62 -8.87 30.10
C GLN A 921 -15.82 -10.33 29.67
N ASP A 922 -16.58 -10.56 28.59
CA ASP A 922 -16.86 -11.88 28.04
C ASP A 922 -15.83 -12.37 27.02
N THR A 923 -14.87 -11.54 26.64
CA THR A 923 -13.85 -11.92 25.66
C THR A 923 -12.88 -12.98 26.21
N PRO A 924 -12.29 -13.80 25.32
CA PRO A 924 -11.25 -14.76 25.70
C PRO A 924 -10.08 -14.11 26.46
N TYR A 925 -9.63 -12.92 26.03
CA TYR A 925 -8.51 -12.22 26.67
C TYR A 925 -8.80 -11.86 28.13
N ILE A 926 -9.95 -11.23 28.40
CA ILE A 926 -10.30 -10.87 29.78
C ILE A 926 -10.51 -12.12 30.63
N LYS A 927 -11.17 -13.15 30.11
CA LYS A 927 -11.38 -14.41 30.85
C LYS A 927 -10.07 -15.09 31.23
N LEU A 928 -9.11 -15.14 30.32
CA LEU A 928 -7.78 -15.71 30.56
C LEU A 928 -7.04 -14.94 31.66
N PHE A 929 -6.98 -13.61 31.54
CA PHE A 929 -6.17 -12.79 32.42
C PHE A 929 -6.87 -12.36 33.71
N LYS A 930 -8.18 -12.57 33.88
CA LYS A 930 -8.93 -12.09 35.06
C LYS A 930 -8.27 -12.44 36.40
N PRO A 931 -7.82 -13.68 36.68
CA PRO A 931 -7.15 -13.99 37.94
C PRO A 931 -5.82 -13.24 38.12
N PHE A 932 -5.05 -13.09 37.03
CA PHE A 932 -3.79 -12.36 37.01
C PHE A 932 -4.02 -10.86 37.25
N LEU A 933 -4.96 -10.24 36.53
CA LEU A 933 -5.30 -8.83 36.67
C LEU A 933 -5.79 -8.50 38.09
N MET A 934 -6.60 -9.36 38.70
CA MET A 934 -7.02 -9.20 40.10
C MET A 934 -5.82 -9.22 41.05
N ARG A 935 -4.85 -10.12 40.82
CA ARG A 935 -3.64 -10.19 41.61
C ARG A 935 -2.76 -8.95 41.41
N LYS A 936 -2.55 -8.54 40.15
CA LYS A 936 -1.79 -7.34 39.77
C LYS A 936 -2.36 -6.09 40.42
N HIS A 937 -3.69 -5.93 40.40
CA HIS A 937 -4.40 -4.85 41.07
C HIS A 937 -4.16 -4.87 42.59
N ARG A 938 -4.38 -6.01 43.25
CA ARG A 938 -4.16 -6.17 44.70
C ARG A 938 -2.71 -5.90 45.12
N LEU A 939 -1.75 -6.26 44.27
CA LEU A 939 -0.34 -6.01 44.52
C LEU A 939 0.09 -4.57 44.20
N ALA A 940 -0.81 -3.78 43.58
CA ALA A 940 -0.54 -2.42 43.13
C ALA A 940 0.78 -2.33 42.34
N ALA A 941 0.90 -3.24 41.36
CA ALA A 941 2.09 -3.37 40.53
C ALA A 941 2.22 -2.24 39.50
N ASP A 942 1.16 -1.49 39.21
CA ASP A 942 1.21 -0.29 38.36
C ASP A 942 1.33 0.98 39.21
N ALA A 943 1.99 2.00 38.68
CA ALA A 943 2.04 3.32 39.35
C ALA A 943 0.73 4.10 39.13
N TRP A 944 0.15 3.95 37.94
CA TRP A 944 -0.97 4.74 37.46
C TRP A 944 -2.29 4.27 38.06
N GLY A 945 -3.05 5.18 38.68
CA GLY A 945 -4.36 4.85 39.25
C GLY A 945 -4.35 3.74 40.32
N LYS A 946 -3.25 3.57 41.06
CA LYS A 946 -3.09 2.48 42.04
C LYS A 946 -3.90 2.67 43.33
N ASP A 947 -4.38 1.56 43.89
CA ASP A 947 -4.77 1.40 45.29
C ASP A 947 -3.76 0.48 45.98
N ASP A 948 -3.01 1.01 46.95
CA ASP A 948 -1.94 0.28 47.63
C ASP A 948 -2.26 -0.19 49.04
N THR A 949 -3.52 -0.04 49.47
CA THR A 949 -3.97 -0.39 50.83
C THR A 949 -3.60 -1.82 51.21
N HIS A 950 -3.67 -2.75 50.26
CA HIS A 950 -3.36 -4.17 50.46
C HIS A 950 -1.88 -4.51 50.59
N VAL A 951 -0.97 -3.64 50.17
CA VAL A 951 0.49 -3.90 50.17
C VAL A 951 1.27 -2.88 50.96
N LYS A 952 0.63 -1.81 51.43
CA LYS A 952 1.27 -0.71 52.16
C LYS A 952 2.12 -1.21 53.33
N TYR A 953 1.64 -2.21 54.07
CA TYR A 953 2.37 -2.79 55.22
C TYR A 953 3.76 -3.34 54.86
N ALA A 954 3.97 -3.79 53.61
CA ALA A 954 5.23 -4.38 53.17
C ALA A 954 6.28 -3.32 52.81
N TYR A 955 5.84 -2.16 52.30
CA TYR A 955 6.73 -1.11 51.78
C TYR A 955 6.87 0.08 52.74
N GLN A 956 5.93 0.27 53.66
CA GLN A 956 6.00 1.31 54.69
C GLN A 956 7.28 1.21 55.54
N PRO A 957 7.76 0.02 55.95
CA PRO A 957 9.02 -0.07 56.70
C PRO A 957 10.23 0.47 55.93
N ILE A 958 10.27 0.33 54.60
CA ILE A 958 11.35 0.88 53.75
C ILE A 958 11.27 2.40 53.72
N ILE A 959 10.05 2.94 53.56
CA ILE A 959 9.79 4.38 53.58
C ILE A 959 10.21 4.96 54.93
N ASP A 960 9.81 4.33 56.04
CA ASP A 960 10.11 4.80 57.39
C ASP A 960 11.61 4.70 57.69
N LEU A 961 12.28 3.63 57.25
CA LEU A 961 13.74 3.50 57.35
C LEU A 961 14.45 4.68 56.66
N ILE A 962 14.09 4.99 55.41
CA ILE A 962 14.74 6.08 54.68
C ILE A 962 14.42 7.43 55.35
N ARG A 963 13.16 7.66 55.72
CA ARG A 963 12.72 8.90 56.35
C ARG A 963 13.42 9.15 57.68
N ASN A 964 13.61 8.11 58.49
CA ASN A 964 14.13 8.24 59.85
C ASN A 964 15.66 8.17 59.92
N GLU A 965 16.33 7.45 59.02
CA GLU A 965 17.77 7.16 59.15
C GLU A 965 18.67 7.94 58.16
N VAL A 966 18.14 8.43 57.03
CA VAL A 966 18.99 9.05 55.99
C VAL A 966 19.26 10.54 56.27
N SER A 967 18.24 11.31 56.65
CA SER A 967 18.39 12.74 56.95
C SER A 967 17.12 13.33 57.57
N ASP A 968 17.27 14.04 58.69
CA ASP A 968 16.19 14.83 59.31
C ASP A 968 15.80 16.08 58.49
N ASP A 969 16.65 16.50 57.54
CA ASP A 969 16.35 17.59 56.60
C ASP A 969 15.52 17.07 55.41
N PRO A 970 14.23 17.45 55.29
CA PRO A 970 13.36 16.98 54.21
C PRO A 970 13.82 17.40 52.82
N GLN A 971 14.65 18.45 52.69
CA GLN A 971 15.18 18.87 51.39
C GLN A 971 16.21 17.88 50.85
N LYS A 972 16.98 17.22 51.71
CA LYS A 972 17.95 16.20 51.29
C LYS A 972 17.29 14.91 50.80
N LEU A 973 16.02 14.70 51.12
CA LEU A 973 15.22 13.58 50.61
C LEU A 973 14.50 13.90 49.29
N LYS A 974 14.53 15.16 48.84
CA LYS A 974 13.97 15.54 47.53
C LYS A 974 14.97 15.25 46.43
N LEU A 975 14.55 14.41 45.50
CA LEU A 975 15.27 14.08 44.28
C LEU A 975 14.43 14.52 43.07
N TYR A 976 15.08 14.75 41.94
CA TYR A 976 14.37 14.96 40.68
C TYR A 976 13.86 13.63 40.10
N PRO A 977 12.66 13.57 39.49
CA PRO A 977 11.68 14.65 39.42
C PRO A 977 11.01 14.92 40.78
N PRO A 978 10.68 16.19 41.09
CA PRO A 978 10.14 16.59 42.40
C PRO A 978 8.74 16.03 42.65
N THR A 979 8.04 15.61 41.59
CA THR A 979 6.73 14.94 41.66
C THR A 979 6.82 13.54 42.26
N TRP A 980 8.00 12.93 42.31
CA TRP A 980 8.20 11.64 42.96
C TRP A 980 8.64 11.84 44.40
N SER A 981 7.66 11.86 45.31
CA SER A 981 7.91 11.82 46.76
C SER A 981 8.67 10.55 47.15
N LEU A 982 9.15 10.46 48.40
CA LEU A 982 9.83 9.27 48.90
C LEU A 982 8.96 8.00 48.72
N GLU A 983 7.68 8.11 49.04
CA GLU A 983 6.68 7.03 48.91
C GLU A 983 6.47 6.64 47.44
N GLU A 984 6.42 7.64 46.54
CA GLU A 984 6.27 7.39 45.11
C GLU A 984 7.53 6.74 44.52
N ARG A 985 8.73 7.11 45.00
CA ARG A 985 9.99 6.47 44.60
C ARG A 985 10.06 5.03 45.03
N VAL A 986 9.72 4.74 46.28
CA VAL A 986 9.62 3.36 46.77
C VAL A 986 8.60 2.59 45.96
N THR A 987 7.45 3.19 45.63
CA THR A 987 6.47 2.56 44.75
C THR A 987 7.07 2.20 43.40
N ARG A 988 7.64 3.17 42.68
CA ARG A 988 8.12 2.97 41.32
C ARG A 988 9.25 1.93 41.26
N ILE A 989 10.19 2.00 42.19
CA ILE A 989 11.34 1.08 42.19
C ILE A 989 10.94 -0.30 42.70
N ALA A 990 10.28 -0.39 43.86
CA ALA A 990 10.06 -1.66 44.52
C ALA A 990 8.83 -2.41 43.97
N ARG A 991 7.76 -1.70 43.57
CA ARG A 991 6.53 -2.33 43.09
C ARG A 991 6.46 -2.39 41.57
N THR A 992 6.67 -1.26 40.91
CA THR A 992 6.38 -1.16 39.47
C THR A 992 7.55 -1.55 38.58
N ILE A 993 8.74 -1.70 39.15
CA ILE A 993 9.91 -2.26 38.48
C ILE A 993 10.21 -3.63 39.08
N LEU A 994 10.67 -3.71 40.33
CA LEU A 994 11.14 -4.97 40.91
C LEU A 994 10.03 -6.03 41.03
N LEU A 995 8.93 -5.75 41.73
CA LEU A 995 7.84 -6.73 41.87
C LEU A 995 7.21 -7.05 40.51
N ALA A 996 6.99 -6.03 39.66
CA ALA A 996 6.42 -6.20 38.34
C ALA A 996 7.28 -7.08 37.42
N GLU A 997 8.62 -6.99 37.49
CA GLU A 997 9.57 -7.82 36.74
C GLU A 997 9.35 -9.31 37.03
N PHE A 998 9.12 -9.69 38.28
CA PHE A 998 8.79 -11.08 38.64
C PHE A 998 7.40 -11.53 38.15
N MET A 999 6.51 -10.59 37.85
CA MET A 999 5.19 -10.90 37.29
C MET A 999 5.20 -11.05 35.76
N VAL A 1000 6.25 -10.57 35.07
CA VAL A 1000 6.33 -10.62 33.59
C VAL A 1000 6.29 -12.06 33.10
N GLN A 1001 7.12 -12.94 33.68
CA GLN A 1001 7.14 -14.34 33.27
C GLN A 1001 5.81 -15.04 33.58
N GLU A 1002 5.21 -14.80 34.76
CA GLU A 1002 3.88 -15.35 35.07
C GLU A 1002 2.83 -14.91 34.03
N TRP A 1003 2.86 -13.65 33.61
CA TRP A 1003 1.97 -13.16 32.56
C TRP A 1003 2.24 -13.86 31.22
N ALA A 1004 3.50 -14.00 30.83
CA ALA A 1004 3.90 -14.68 29.59
C ALA A 1004 3.53 -16.17 29.58
N ASP A 1005 3.61 -16.85 30.72
CA ASP A 1005 3.28 -18.28 30.87
C ASP A 1005 1.82 -18.58 30.51
N HIS A 1006 0.91 -17.59 30.57
CA HIS A 1006 -0.48 -17.75 30.12
C HIS A 1006 -0.59 -18.04 28.62
N PHE A 1007 0.43 -17.69 27.82
CA PHE A 1007 0.48 -17.96 26.39
C PHE A 1007 1.25 -19.24 26.05
N GLN A 1008 1.91 -19.87 27.03
CA GLN A 1008 2.75 -21.03 26.80
C GLN A 1008 1.91 -22.24 26.35
N GLY A 1009 2.28 -22.81 25.20
CA GLY A 1009 1.58 -23.96 24.63
C GLY A 1009 0.29 -23.60 23.88
N MET A 1010 -0.04 -22.32 23.75
CA MET A 1010 -1.10 -21.87 22.85
C MET A 1010 -0.62 -21.90 21.41
N GLU A 1011 -1.48 -22.42 20.52
CA GLU A 1011 -1.26 -22.41 19.08
C GLU A 1011 -1.65 -21.05 18.48
N GLU A 1012 -1.16 -20.75 17.29
CA GLU A 1012 -1.40 -19.47 16.61
C GLU A 1012 -2.89 -19.08 16.48
N PRO A 1013 -3.84 -20.00 16.20
CA PRO A 1013 -5.26 -19.64 16.19
C PRO A 1013 -5.80 -19.17 17.54
N GLU A 1014 -5.27 -19.69 18.65
CA GLU A 1014 -5.68 -19.30 20.01
C GLU A 1014 -5.14 -17.92 20.35
N LEU A 1015 -3.88 -17.64 20.00
CA LEU A 1015 -3.28 -16.32 20.13
C LEU A 1015 -4.00 -15.27 19.29
N GLU A 1016 -4.36 -15.62 18.06
CA GLU A 1016 -5.15 -14.78 17.17
C GLU A 1016 -6.56 -14.53 17.74
N GLU A 1017 -7.20 -15.52 18.35
CA GLU A 1017 -8.51 -15.34 18.99
C GLU A 1017 -8.43 -14.43 20.23
N LEU A 1018 -7.35 -14.55 21.02
CA LEU A 1018 -7.04 -13.59 22.07
C LEU A 1018 -6.86 -12.19 21.48
N ALA A 1019 -6.16 -12.04 20.35
CA ALA A 1019 -5.94 -10.77 19.65
C ALA A 1019 -7.22 -10.09 19.17
N LYS A 1020 -8.15 -10.88 18.64
CA LYS A 1020 -9.47 -10.40 18.20
C LYS A 1020 -10.33 -9.85 19.34
N SER A 1021 -9.99 -10.13 20.60
CA SER A 1021 -10.71 -9.55 21.76
C SER A 1021 -10.68 -8.01 21.74
N PHE A 1022 -9.68 -7.39 21.11
CA PHE A 1022 -9.54 -5.94 21.00
C PHE A 1022 -10.24 -5.31 19.79
N ARG A 1023 -10.87 -6.12 18.91
CA ARG A 1023 -11.66 -5.57 17.80
C ARG A 1023 -12.85 -4.77 18.32
N PHE A 1024 -13.26 -3.76 17.56
CA PHE A 1024 -14.32 -2.84 17.97
C PHE A 1024 -15.62 -3.57 18.32
N GLU A 1025 -16.03 -4.56 17.53
CA GLU A 1025 -17.25 -5.36 17.77
C GLU A 1025 -17.23 -6.18 19.06
N ASN A 1026 -16.05 -6.40 19.64
CA ASN A 1026 -15.85 -7.12 20.91
C ASN A 1026 -15.61 -6.15 22.09
N CYS A 1027 -15.66 -4.85 21.84
CA CYS A 1027 -15.53 -3.81 22.83
C CYS A 1027 -16.91 -3.28 23.29
N VAL A 1028 -16.92 -2.66 24.46
CA VAL A 1028 -18.05 -1.97 25.06
C VAL A 1028 -17.73 -0.48 25.10
N GLU A 1029 -18.70 0.34 24.70
CA GLU A 1029 -18.60 1.78 24.80
C GLU A 1029 -18.77 2.26 26.24
N ARG A 1030 -17.92 3.19 26.68
CA ARG A 1030 -18.14 3.91 27.93
C ARG A 1030 -19.16 5.03 27.71
N GLU A 1031 -20.43 4.67 27.60
CA GLU A 1031 -21.54 5.56 27.24
C GLU A 1031 -21.55 6.90 28.00
N GLY A 1032 -21.28 6.86 29.32
CA GLY A 1032 -21.21 8.06 30.16
C GLY A 1032 -20.14 9.05 29.71
N LEU A 1033 -18.93 8.58 29.42
CA LEU A 1033 -17.84 9.40 28.93
C LEU A 1033 -18.13 9.88 27.51
N ASN A 1034 -18.52 8.97 26.60
CA ASN A 1034 -18.72 9.28 25.20
C ASN A 1034 -19.88 10.27 24.98
N ARG A 1035 -20.91 10.23 25.83
CA ARG A 1035 -21.96 11.25 25.87
C ARG A 1035 -21.40 12.62 26.26
N VAL A 1036 -20.60 12.69 27.32
CA VAL A 1036 -19.98 13.96 27.74
C VAL A 1036 -19.06 14.49 26.64
N LEU A 1037 -18.20 13.65 26.04
CA LEU A 1037 -17.31 14.08 24.95
C LEU A 1037 -18.11 14.61 23.76
N ARG A 1038 -19.20 13.93 23.36
CA ARG A 1038 -20.08 14.35 22.25
C ARG A 1038 -20.76 15.69 22.52
N GLU A 1039 -21.06 16.05 23.77
CA GLU A 1039 -21.63 17.36 24.13
C GLU A 1039 -20.66 18.52 23.86
N TYR A 1040 -19.36 18.25 23.86
CA TYR A 1040 -18.30 19.25 23.64
C TYR A 1040 -17.56 19.06 22.30
N ALA A 1041 -17.97 18.09 21.49
CA ALA A 1041 -17.37 17.76 20.19
C ALA A 1041 -17.71 18.76 19.09
#